data_AF-R1DLP8-F1
#
_entry.id   AF-R1DLP8-F1
#
_cell.length_a   1.000
_cell.length_b   1.000
_cell.length_c   1.000
_cell.angle_alpha   90.00
_cell.angle_beta   90.00
_cell.angle_gamma   90.00
#
_symmetry.space_group_name_H-M   'P 1'
#
loop_
_entity.id
_entity.type
_entity.pdbx_description
1 polymer ?
#
loop_
_entity_poly.entity_id
_entity_poly.type
_entity_poly.pdbx_seq_one_letter_code
_entity_poly.pdbx_strand_id
1 'polypeptide(L)'
;MRSLAFALALAAVPASAWVLTGGGSSTAGCDAKGDIDSLYDRIVLWPLSEPDPPEEVTTKGLNGGLTYAIHPQFCERMLPRFPEEDFESIENIFGFSFLDCDRIRKAVAEAFNTWAINHKYLHFEDVTAACWKSWEAAGSPSCESSPKDATWQDVLPKDATCECPNAELLITTNDLWTADRDDPSISQGDYAAFVINGKLGLDSAGETPLKTRLTSGAVIPGSQRGLQRSEMTVSTELCWYLDTTFCYQFHSMNDAGWDVVLFMRIVVTVVSIACAGIFCTILTAGLRNALCPSQGTRAESSVKKVFGRRTDAVLLFLARTPLFCLLFSLFWLIAAPVFYFTIFLPCWDCYDFKATLAHEVGHVLGFDHPDETDCGGDCVLSARNLQTKAEIVMGDSACNMPLSETTIEWIPNSDRKDCSNLPDGDPHDSIMFSVTKHRSRTCLTADDLEGLNFLYPLCGDEALTEPECLESLELSGYLRFTLAIGMPYALSTIILCLLQCCVSAYMRRRTRHYEQAVSRLRRDKSDMRRENAKLKLRLSQIETGEEPAPRHKIFGAFGRSSRSIISSLFTPRRAHTPNASPSKQEPVASTPLDSPTGEVDAEDLERMSMVRESVSEAHARFSTASQDVSARSSTRRSFSGMPSSDSGLRVDGTPRGGSDSPALQAIAIDASPWLAKD
;
A
#
# COMPACT_ATOMS: atom_id res chain seq x y z
N MET A 1 -4.16 27.70 20.70
CA MET A 1 -2.83 28.29 20.44
C MET A 1 -1.79 27.23 20.12
N ARG A 2 -1.70 26.08 20.83
CA ARG A 2 -0.78 24.98 20.47
C ARG A 2 -1.05 24.38 19.07
N SER A 3 -2.31 24.23 18.65
CA SER A 3 -2.65 23.76 17.31
C SER A 3 -2.39 24.79 16.19
N LEU A 4 -2.36 26.09 16.51
CA LEU A 4 -1.98 27.15 15.57
C LEU A 4 -0.46 27.24 15.43
N ALA A 5 0.28 26.96 16.52
CA ALA A 5 1.73 26.84 16.49
C ALA A 5 2.18 25.61 15.70
N PHE A 6 1.44 24.49 15.76
CA PHE A 6 1.73 23.30 14.95
C PHE A 6 1.51 23.55 13.45
N ALA A 7 0.42 24.25 13.08
CA ALA A 7 0.15 24.64 11.69
C ALA A 7 1.14 25.69 11.14
N LEU A 8 1.66 26.60 11.99
CA LEU A 8 2.69 27.57 11.61
C LEU A 8 4.11 26.98 11.60
N ALA A 9 4.38 25.95 12.40
CA ALA A 9 5.65 25.21 12.37
C ALA A 9 5.80 24.37 11.09
N LEU A 10 4.70 23.80 10.58
CA LEU A 10 4.67 23.09 9.29
C LEU A 10 4.87 24.01 8.07
N ALA A 11 4.61 25.32 8.20
CA ALA A 11 4.85 26.30 7.14
C ALA A 11 6.28 26.87 7.14
N ALA A 12 7.16 26.43 8.06
CA ALA A 12 8.50 26.99 8.27
C ALA A 12 9.62 25.94 8.11
N VAL A 13 9.46 24.97 7.20
CA VAL A 13 10.55 24.07 6.82
C VAL A 13 11.46 24.79 5.81
N PRO A 14 12.77 24.99 6.09
CA PRO A 14 13.67 25.72 5.21
C PRO A 14 13.99 24.93 3.94
N ALA A 15 13.87 25.62 2.79
CA ALA A 15 14.17 25.12 1.45
C ALA A 15 15.68 25.11 1.14
N SER A 16 16.49 24.41 1.93
CA SER A 16 17.94 24.35 1.72
C SER A 16 18.49 22.94 1.87
N ALA A 17 18.32 22.11 0.84
CA ALA A 17 19.20 20.98 0.52
C ALA A 17 18.94 20.55 -0.94
N TRP A 18 19.49 21.30 -1.89
CA TRP A 18 19.67 20.83 -3.26
C TRP A 18 21.12 20.35 -3.36
N VAL A 19 21.32 19.03 -3.31
CA VAL A 19 22.60 18.40 -3.61
C VAL A 19 22.45 17.76 -4.98
N LEU A 20 23.12 18.33 -5.98
CA LEU A 20 23.29 17.73 -7.30
C LEU A 20 24.52 16.82 -7.22
N THR A 21 24.33 15.51 -7.27
CA THR A 21 25.41 14.54 -7.43
C THR A 21 25.72 14.39 -8.92
N GLY A 22 26.95 14.71 -9.30
CA GLY A 22 27.48 14.46 -10.64
C GLY A 22 28.20 13.11 -10.65
N GLY A 23 27.71 12.17 -11.47
CA GLY A 23 28.37 10.91 -11.74
C GLY A 23 29.34 11.05 -12.92
N GLY A 24 30.62 10.77 -12.68
CA GLY A 24 31.62 10.58 -13.73
C GLY A 24 31.65 9.12 -14.15
N SER A 25 31.36 8.85 -15.43
CA SER A 25 31.46 7.51 -16.03
C SER A 25 32.87 7.31 -16.59
N SER A 26 33.56 6.27 -16.12
CA SER A 26 34.82 5.78 -16.69
C SER A 26 34.55 4.52 -17.50
N THR A 27 34.80 4.58 -18.80
CA THR A 27 34.67 3.47 -19.74
C THR A 27 35.98 2.69 -19.83
N ALA A 28 36.00 1.47 -19.29
CA ALA A 28 37.05 0.49 -19.53
C ALA A 28 36.50 -0.61 -20.46
N GLY A 29 37.18 -0.85 -21.59
CA GLY A 29 36.78 -1.86 -22.57
C GLY A 29 37.15 -3.27 -22.13
N CYS A 30 36.22 -4.22 -22.27
CA CYS A 30 36.40 -5.63 -21.97
C CYS A 30 36.33 -6.46 -23.27
N ASP A 31 37.44 -7.07 -23.66
CA ASP A 31 37.53 -8.11 -24.69
C ASP A 31 38.03 -9.40 -24.01
N ALA A 32 37.12 -10.15 -23.37
CA ALA A 32 37.43 -11.44 -22.78
C ALA A 32 36.48 -12.50 -23.33
N LYS A 33 37.05 -13.51 -23.99
CA LYS A 33 36.35 -14.69 -24.50
C LYS A 33 36.59 -15.81 -23.51
N GLY A 34 35.70 -15.97 -22.52
CA GLY A 34 35.82 -16.98 -21.48
C GLY A 34 35.64 -18.41 -22.02
N ASP A 35 36.35 -19.37 -21.43
CA ASP A 35 36.24 -20.80 -21.77
C ASP A 35 35.00 -21.42 -21.12
N ILE A 36 34.21 -22.20 -21.87
CA ILE A 36 32.89 -22.70 -21.45
C ILE A 36 33.00 -23.78 -20.36
N ASP A 37 34.11 -24.51 -20.35
CA ASP A 37 34.42 -25.47 -19.29
C ASP A 37 34.48 -24.77 -17.91
N SER A 38 34.75 -23.45 -17.87
CA SER A 38 34.75 -22.68 -16.62
C SER A 38 33.37 -22.31 -16.10
N LEU A 39 32.32 -22.33 -16.94
CA LEU A 39 30.96 -21.97 -16.52
C LEU A 39 30.38 -23.06 -15.59
N TYR A 40 30.59 -24.31 -15.99
CA TYR A 40 30.28 -25.49 -15.22
C TYR A 40 30.96 -25.44 -13.83
N ASP A 41 32.22 -25.00 -13.74
CA ASP A 41 32.92 -24.90 -12.45
C ASP A 41 32.40 -23.80 -11.52
N ARG A 42 31.64 -22.82 -12.07
CA ARG A 42 31.11 -21.68 -11.31
C ARG A 42 29.68 -21.88 -10.84
N ILE A 43 28.85 -22.55 -11.65
CA ILE A 43 27.44 -22.77 -11.34
C ILE A 43 27.31 -23.82 -10.25
N VAL A 44 26.52 -23.53 -9.22
CA VAL A 44 26.23 -24.42 -8.11
C VAL A 44 24.72 -24.62 -8.08
N LEU A 45 24.26 -25.87 -8.24
CA LEU A 45 22.84 -26.20 -8.40
C LEU A 45 22.38 -27.16 -7.31
N TRP A 46 21.09 -27.15 -7.01
CA TRP A 46 20.45 -28.21 -6.24
C TRP A 46 20.41 -29.49 -7.07
N PRO A 47 21.02 -30.60 -6.61
CA PRO A 47 20.98 -31.85 -7.33
C PRO A 47 19.59 -32.50 -7.26
N LEU A 48 19.22 -33.19 -8.32
CA LEU A 48 18.16 -34.19 -8.26
C LEU A 48 18.72 -35.44 -7.57
N SER A 49 18.11 -35.87 -6.46
CA SER A 49 18.53 -37.07 -5.75
C SER A 49 18.56 -38.27 -6.69
N GLU A 50 19.64 -39.06 -6.61
CA GLU A 50 19.72 -40.29 -7.39
C GLU A 50 18.57 -41.22 -6.94
N PRO A 51 17.98 -42.01 -7.85
CA PRO A 51 17.17 -43.13 -7.44
C PRO A 51 18.10 -44.10 -6.72
N ASP A 52 18.21 -43.93 -5.41
CA ASP A 52 18.95 -44.83 -4.53
C ASP A 52 18.49 -46.27 -4.77
N PRO A 53 19.36 -47.28 -4.57
CA PRO A 53 18.88 -48.65 -4.43
C PRO A 53 17.73 -48.69 -3.41
N PRO A 54 16.77 -49.64 -3.53
CA PRO A 54 15.43 -49.57 -2.95
C PRO A 54 15.30 -49.46 -1.41
N GLU A 55 16.37 -49.27 -0.65
CA GLU A 55 16.36 -49.28 0.82
C GLU A 55 16.30 -47.91 1.50
N GLU A 56 16.73 -46.79 0.89
CA GLU A 56 16.56 -45.45 1.49
C GLU A 56 16.25 -44.39 0.44
N VAL A 57 14.97 -44.04 0.27
CA VAL A 57 14.57 -42.93 -0.60
C VAL A 57 14.90 -41.63 0.14
N THR A 58 16.02 -41.02 -0.19
CA THR A 58 16.36 -39.69 0.31
C THR A 58 15.45 -38.65 -0.36
N THR A 59 14.61 -37.97 0.43
CA THR A 59 13.70 -36.91 -0.07
C THR A 59 14.37 -35.53 -0.10
N LYS A 60 15.70 -35.46 -0.05
CA LYS A 60 16.45 -34.20 -0.09
C LYS A 60 16.55 -33.68 -1.52
N GLY A 61 16.84 -32.39 -1.66
CA GLY A 61 16.97 -31.70 -2.94
C GLY A 61 15.68 -31.67 -3.75
N LEU A 62 15.81 -31.62 -5.07
CA LEU A 62 14.68 -31.36 -5.98
C LEU A 62 13.68 -32.54 -6.10
N ASN A 63 13.96 -33.72 -5.54
CA ASN A 63 13.07 -34.89 -5.62
C ASN A 63 12.41 -35.24 -4.27
N GLY A 64 11.93 -34.18 -3.62
CA GLY A 64 11.20 -34.20 -2.35
C GLY A 64 10.80 -32.78 -1.94
N GLY A 65 11.50 -31.79 -2.50
CA GLY A 65 11.24 -30.36 -2.32
C GLY A 65 12.36 -29.74 -1.51
N LEU A 66 12.62 -28.46 -1.74
CA LEU A 66 13.57 -27.72 -0.93
C LEU A 66 12.91 -27.34 0.38
N THR A 67 13.36 -27.92 1.49
CA THR A 67 12.82 -27.59 2.80
C THR A 67 13.42 -26.29 3.31
N TYR A 68 12.59 -25.40 3.86
CA TYR A 68 13.06 -24.17 4.48
C TYR A 68 12.52 -23.98 5.89
N ALA A 69 13.28 -23.27 6.71
CA ALA A 69 12.88 -22.89 8.05
C ALA A 69 13.16 -21.41 8.30
N ILE A 70 12.23 -20.75 8.96
CA ILE A 70 12.37 -19.38 9.43
C ILE A 70 12.89 -19.43 10.88
N HIS A 71 13.97 -18.72 11.15
CA HIS A 71 14.50 -18.59 12.50
C HIS A 71 13.41 -18.03 13.43
N PRO A 72 13.26 -18.53 14.67
CA PRO A 72 12.09 -18.21 15.48
C PRO A 72 12.01 -16.74 15.90
N GLN A 73 13.15 -16.08 16.02
CA GLN A 73 13.23 -14.66 16.34
C GLN A 73 13.10 -13.77 15.10
N PHE A 74 13.02 -14.34 13.89
CA PHE A 74 12.96 -13.58 12.65
C PHE A 74 11.83 -12.56 12.66
N CYS A 75 10.60 -12.99 12.97
CA CYS A 75 9.44 -12.09 13.01
C CYS A 75 9.58 -10.99 14.06
N GLU A 76 10.04 -11.33 15.28
CA GLU A 76 10.21 -10.34 16.35
C GLU A 76 11.21 -9.25 15.97
N ARG A 77 12.27 -9.62 15.24
CA ARG A 77 13.29 -8.67 14.76
C ARG A 77 12.86 -7.88 13.53
N MET A 78 12.03 -8.46 12.69
CA MET A 78 11.58 -7.85 11.44
C MET A 78 10.36 -6.94 11.62
N LEU A 79 9.41 -7.28 12.50
CA LEU A 79 8.17 -6.49 12.70
C LEU A 79 8.42 -4.99 12.94
N PRO A 80 9.36 -4.58 13.84
CA PRO A 80 9.64 -3.15 14.08
C PRO A 80 10.29 -2.42 12.90
N ARG A 81 10.63 -3.14 11.82
CA ARG A 81 11.27 -2.58 10.62
C ARG A 81 10.27 -2.23 9.53
N PHE A 82 9.01 -2.59 9.73
CA PHE A 82 7.90 -2.18 8.89
C PHE A 82 7.26 -0.92 9.50
N PRO A 83 7.24 0.22 8.79
CA PRO A 83 6.48 1.41 9.19
C PRO A 83 4.99 1.12 9.40
N GLU A 84 4.54 -0.04 8.92
CA GLU A 84 3.25 -0.62 9.21
C GLU A 84 2.92 -0.74 10.69
N GLU A 85 3.89 -1.10 11.52
CA GLU A 85 3.71 -1.36 12.95
C GLU A 85 3.80 -0.07 13.78
N ASP A 86 4.44 0.99 13.27
CA ASP A 86 4.58 2.29 13.95
C ASP A 86 3.24 3.03 14.16
N PHE A 87 2.11 2.46 13.72
CA PHE A 87 0.77 2.98 13.96
C PHE A 87 0.24 2.70 15.38
N GLU A 88 1.11 2.54 16.38
CA GLU A 88 0.79 2.26 17.80
C GLU A 88 -0.38 3.10 18.34
N SER A 89 -0.48 4.38 17.94
CA SER A 89 -1.55 5.27 18.40
C SER A 89 -2.95 4.86 17.95
N ILE A 90 -3.08 4.22 16.78
CA ILE A 90 -4.34 3.72 16.23
C ILE A 90 -4.60 2.30 16.74
N GLU A 91 -3.57 1.47 16.82
CA GLU A 91 -3.69 0.11 17.33
C GLU A 91 -4.20 0.07 18.77
N ASN A 92 -3.68 0.95 19.63
CA ASN A 92 -4.17 1.09 21.00
C ASN A 92 -5.66 1.49 21.09
N ILE A 93 -6.21 2.11 20.04
CA ILE A 93 -7.62 2.53 19.99
C ILE A 93 -8.52 1.40 19.48
N PHE A 94 -8.06 0.60 18.53
CA PHE A 94 -8.92 -0.38 17.82
C PHE A 94 -8.56 -1.86 18.07
N GLY A 95 -7.39 -2.16 18.61
CA GLY A 95 -6.95 -3.53 18.91
C GLY A 95 -6.67 -4.39 17.66
N PHE A 96 -6.30 -3.77 16.54
CA PHE A 96 -5.89 -4.47 15.32
C PHE A 96 -4.41 -4.18 15.05
N SER A 97 -3.63 -5.23 14.75
CA SER A 97 -2.30 -5.09 14.16
C SER A 97 -2.42 -5.17 12.63
N PHE A 98 -1.67 -4.32 11.92
CA PHE A 98 -1.66 -4.33 10.46
C PHE A 98 -0.80 -5.46 9.90
N LEU A 99 0.27 -5.80 10.62
CA LEU A 99 1.25 -6.79 10.23
C LEU A 99 1.55 -7.72 11.42
N ASP A 100 1.22 -9.00 11.27
CA ASP A 100 1.61 -10.03 12.21
C ASP A 100 2.69 -10.93 11.61
N CYS A 101 3.26 -11.79 12.45
CA CYS A 101 4.25 -12.78 11.99
C CYS A 101 3.66 -13.70 10.91
N ASP A 102 2.37 -14.05 10.99
CA ASP A 102 1.73 -14.91 10.00
C ASP A 102 1.73 -14.28 8.60
N ARG A 103 1.50 -12.97 8.49
CA ARG A 103 1.63 -12.23 7.22
C ARG A 103 3.06 -12.18 6.71
N ILE A 104 4.05 -11.97 7.57
CA ILE A 104 5.47 -12.03 7.17
C ILE A 104 5.80 -13.43 6.64
N ARG A 105 5.40 -14.50 7.35
CA ARG A 105 5.61 -15.89 6.92
C ARG A 105 4.89 -16.21 5.62
N LYS A 106 3.67 -15.68 5.43
CA LYS A 106 2.93 -15.79 4.17
C LYS A 106 3.67 -15.10 3.03
N ALA A 107 4.21 -13.90 3.25
CA ALA A 107 4.99 -13.20 2.23
C ALA A 107 6.28 -13.94 1.86
N VAL A 108 6.96 -14.53 2.85
CA VAL A 108 8.09 -15.44 2.62
C VAL A 108 7.66 -16.62 1.73
N ALA A 109 6.61 -17.35 2.11
CA ALA A 109 6.10 -18.48 1.33
C ALA A 109 5.68 -18.08 -0.10
N GLU A 110 5.07 -16.91 -0.27
CA GLU A 110 4.71 -16.38 -1.59
C GLU A 110 5.93 -16.06 -2.45
N ALA A 111 7.01 -15.53 -1.88
CA ALA A 111 8.27 -15.30 -2.58
C ALA A 111 8.91 -16.61 -3.09
N PHE A 112 8.84 -17.69 -2.31
CA PHE A 112 9.21 -19.04 -2.78
C PHE A 112 8.29 -19.54 -3.90
N ASN A 113 7.00 -19.31 -3.76
CA ASN A 113 6.01 -19.74 -4.74
C ASN A 113 6.16 -19.03 -6.10
N THR A 114 6.71 -17.81 -6.15
CA THR A 114 7.07 -17.12 -7.39
C THR A 114 7.92 -18.01 -8.31
N TRP A 115 8.88 -18.74 -7.74
CA TRP A 115 9.74 -19.65 -8.50
C TRP A 115 9.12 -21.03 -8.66
N ALA A 116 8.50 -21.58 -7.60
CA ALA A 116 7.94 -22.93 -7.62
C ALA A 116 6.83 -23.11 -8.65
N ILE A 117 5.93 -22.13 -8.83
CA ILE A 117 4.86 -22.24 -9.82
C ILE A 117 5.39 -22.33 -11.25
N ASN A 118 6.57 -21.77 -11.49
CA ASN A 118 7.21 -21.70 -12.80
C ASN A 118 8.06 -22.94 -13.12
N HIS A 119 8.11 -23.96 -12.26
CA HIS A 119 8.90 -25.16 -12.51
C HIS A 119 8.37 -26.41 -11.78
N LYS A 120 8.11 -27.48 -12.54
CA LYS A 120 7.42 -28.70 -12.08
C LYS A 120 8.06 -29.43 -10.90
N TYR A 121 9.39 -29.49 -10.84
CA TYR A 121 10.12 -30.18 -9.76
C TYR A 121 10.58 -29.23 -8.65
N LEU A 122 10.30 -27.93 -8.78
CA LEU A 122 10.70 -26.97 -7.78
C LEU A 122 9.50 -26.70 -6.88
N HIS A 123 9.56 -27.16 -5.64
CA HIS A 123 8.61 -26.80 -4.61
C HIS A 123 9.33 -26.63 -3.29
N PHE A 124 8.78 -25.78 -2.44
CA PHE A 124 9.37 -25.42 -1.15
C PHE A 124 8.45 -25.88 -0.02
N GLU A 125 9.04 -26.50 1.00
CA GLU A 125 8.29 -26.99 2.16
C GLU A 125 8.70 -26.23 3.43
N ASP A 126 7.74 -25.56 4.08
CA ASP A 126 7.96 -24.90 5.37
C ASP A 126 8.07 -25.94 6.49
N VAL A 127 9.29 -26.21 6.94
CA VAL A 127 9.58 -27.09 8.08
C VAL A 127 9.81 -26.32 9.39
N THR A 128 9.52 -25.01 9.43
CA THR A 128 9.73 -24.14 10.61
C THR A 128 9.13 -24.73 11.88
N ALA A 129 7.91 -25.28 11.81
CA ALA A 129 7.26 -25.87 12.99
C ALA A 129 7.94 -27.15 13.49
N ALA A 130 8.55 -27.95 12.59
CA ALA A 130 9.32 -29.12 12.96
C ALA A 130 10.67 -28.72 13.58
N CYS A 131 11.33 -27.70 13.00
CA CYS A 131 12.53 -27.09 13.56
C CYS A 131 12.30 -26.51 14.95
N TRP A 132 11.18 -25.82 15.15
CA TRP A 132 10.79 -25.26 16.44
C TRP A 132 10.73 -26.31 17.55
N LYS A 133 10.09 -27.45 17.29
CA LYS A 133 10.05 -28.55 18.26
C LYS A 133 11.44 -29.10 18.59
N SER A 134 12.34 -29.13 17.60
CA SER A 134 13.73 -29.55 17.79
C SER A 134 14.49 -28.56 18.67
N TRP A 135 14.30 -27.25 18.46
CA TRP A 135 14.92 -26.21 19.27
C TRP A 135 14.39 -26.19 20.71
N GLU A 136 13.07 -26.33 20.90
CA GLU A 136 12.46 -26.48 22.22
C GLU A 136 12.97 -27.72 22.97
N ALA A 137 13.04 -28.86 22.27
CA ALA A 137 13.52 -30.12 22.85
C ALA A 137 15.00 -30.08 23.24
N ALA A 138 15.82 -29.30 22.52
CA ALA A 138 17.22 -29.05 22.86
C ALA A 138 17.37 -28.23 24.16
N GLY A 139 16.28 -27.77 24.77
CA GLY A 139 16.31 -27.00 26.02
C GLY A 139 16.88 -25.60 25.84
N SER A 140 16.92 -25.11 24.60
CA SER A 140 17.31 -23.75 24.25
C SER A 140 16.05 -22.95 23.90
N PRO A 141 15.28 -22.48 24.91
CA PRO A 141 14.07 -21.68 24.66
C PRO A 141 14.38 -20.34 23.99
N SER A 142 15.66 -19.98 23.90
CA SER A 142 16.13 -18.88 23.09
C SER A 142 17.51 -19.22 22.55
N CYS A 143 17.71 -19.13 21.23
CA CYS A 143 19.04 -19.03 20.60
C CYS A 143 19.82 -17.78 21.05
N GLU A 144 19.40 -17.14 22.14
CA GLU A 144 19.67 -15.77 22.53
C GLU A 144 20.70 -15.67 23.65
N SER A 145 21.05 -16.79 24.30
CA SER A 145 22.01 -16.78 25.39
C SER A 145 23.45 -17.09 24.92
N SER A 146 23.97 -16.31 23.97
CA SER A 146 25.38 -15.95 24.07
C SER A 146 25.45 -14.73 25.00
N PRO A 147 26.03 -14.83 26.21
CA PRO A 147 26.04 -13.72 27.15
C PRO A 147 26.71 -12.51 26.49
N LYS A 148 26.01 -11.35 26.43
CA LYS A 148 26.51 -10.10 25.81
C LYS A 148 27.87 -9.64 26.37
N ASP A 149 28.26 -10.14 27.54
CA ASP A 149 29.52 -9.83 28.23
C ASP A 149 30.47 -11.05 28.38
N ALA A 150 30.11 -12.23 27.86
CA ALA A 150 31.03 -13.37 27.84
C ALA A 150 32.01 -13.17 26.68
N THR A 151 33.28 -13.02 27.00
CA THR A 151 34.36 -13.20 26.03
C THR A 151 34.15 -14.55 25.33
N TRP A 152 33.97 -14.52 24.00
CA TRP A 152 33.58 -15.62 23.10
C TRP A 152 34.37 -16.93 23.22
N GLN A 153 35.42 -16.98 24.05
CA GLN A 153 36.29 -18.14 24.19
C GLN A 153 35.79 -19.20 25.20
N ASP A 154 34.88 -18.90 26.14
CA ASP A 154 34.72 -19.78 27.32
C ASP A 154 33.32 -20.29 27.69
N VAL A 155 32.20 -19.93 27.02
CA VAL A 155 30.85 -20.24 27.60
C VAL A 155 29.83 -20.94 26.70
N LEU A 156 30.09 -21.18 25.42
CA LEU A 156 29.19 -22.02 24.61
C LEU A 156 29.95 -23.18 23.97
N PRO A 157 29.45 -24.43 24.07
CA PRO A 157 29.90 -25.47 23.16
C PRO A 157 29.73 -24.94 21.74
N LYS A 158 30.79 -25.00 20.93
CA LYS A 158 30.77 -24.63 19.49
C LYS A 158 29.69 -25.36 18.68
N ASP A 159 29.01 -26.32 19.30
CA ASP A 159 28.07 -27.25 18.70
C ASP A 159 26.60 -26.96 19.05
N ALA A 160 26.30 -25.90 19.82
CA ALA A 160 24.92 -25.45 20.10
C ALA A 160 24.46 -24.39 19.07
N THR A 161 24.78 -24.63 17.80
CA THR A 161 24.25 -23.83 16.69
C THR A 161 22.76 -24.13 16.56
N CYS A 162 21.94 -23.10 16.30
CA CYS A 162 20.50 -23.27 16.05
C CYS A 162 20.26 -23.86 14.65
N GLU A 163 20.89 -25.00 14.39
CA GLU A 163 20.73 -25.74 13.15
C GLU A 163 19.40 -26.46 13.19
N CYS A 164 18.65 -26.30 12.10
CA CYS A 164 17.56 -27.21 11.81
C CYS A 164 18.08 -28.23 10.79
N PRO A 165 18.42 -29.47 11.20
CA PRO A 165 18.98 -30.48 10.30
C PRO A 165 17.99 -30.92 9.20
N ASN A 166 16.70 -30.62 9.38
CA ASN A 166 15.64 -30.89 8.42
C ASN A 166 15.43 -29.76 7.41
N ALA A 167 16.08 -28.61 7.59
CA ALA A 167 15.97 -27.47 6.69
C ALA A 167 17.19 -27.41 5.78
N GLU A 168 16.96 -27.40 4.47
CA GLU A 168 17.99 -27.14 3.47
C GLU A 168 18.26 -25.65 3.33
N LEU A 169 17.25 -24.82 3.61
CA LEU A 169 17.36 -23.36 3.66
C LEU A 169 16.99 -22.82 5.04
N LEU A 170 17.89 -22.04 5.65
CA LEU A 170 17.58 -21.30 6.87
C LEU A 170 17.41 -19.81 6.54
N ILE A 171 16.31 -19.21 6.98
CA ILE A 171 16.03 -17.78 6.83
C ILE A 171 16.21 -17.10 8.18
N THR A 172 17.11 -16.13 8.25
CA THR A 172 17.48 -15.43 9.48
C THR A 172 17.63 -13.93 9.25
N THR A 173 17.96 -13.19 10.31
CA THR A 173 18.27 -11.76 10.25
C THR A 173 19.74 -11.50 10.49
N ASN A 174 20.25 -10.36 9.98
CA ASN A 174 21.66 -10.00 10.08
C ASN A 174 22.17 -9.87 11.52
N ASP A 175 21.33 -9.45 12.48
CA ASP A 175 21.69 -9.35 13.90
C ASP A 175 21.80 -10.71 14.61
N LEU A 176 21.22 -11.76 14.03
CA LEU A 176 21.32 -13.14 14.50
C LEU A 176 22.43 -13.91 13.80
N TRP A 177 22.90 -13.41 12.66
CA TRP A 177 24.03 -13.96 11.94
C TRP A 177 25.32 -13.61 12.69
N THR A 178 25.84 -14.57 13.46
CA THR A 178 27.14 -14.42 14.11
C THR A 178 28.22 -14.60 13.05
N ALA A 179 28.85 -13.49 12.66
CA ALA A 179 30.03 -13.44 11.81
C ALA A 179 31.24 -14.10 12.50
N ASP A 180 31.18 -15.39 12.80
CA ASP A 180 32.33 -16.18 13.26
C ASP A 180 33.23 -16.57 12.07
N ARG A 181 32.98 -16.00 10.88
CA ARG A 181 33.84 -16.10 9.70
C ARG A 181 34.65 -14.82 9.58
N ASP A 182 35.96 -14.93 9.73
CA ASP A 182 37.02 -13.92 9.52
C ASP A 182 37.06 -13.33 8.09
N ASP A 183 35.91 -13.09 7.44
CA ASP A 183 35.85 -12.45 6.13
C ASP A 183 35.43 -10.97 6.28
N PRO A 184 36.39 -10.05 6.49
CA PRO A 184 36.12 -8.62 6.59
C PRO A 184 35.61 -8.00 5.28
N SER A 185 35.44 -8.78 4.20
CA SER A 185 35.00 -8.26 2.90
C SER A 185 33.50 -8.02 2.80
N ILE A 186 32.67 -8.61 3.67
CA ILE A 186 31.21 -8.38 3.65
C ILE A 186 30.87 -7.34 4.71
N SER A 187 30.82 -6.06 4.32
CA SER A 187 30.21 -5.01 5.13
C SER A 187 28.70 -5.26 5.22
N GLN A 188 28.28 -5.81 6.35
CA GLN A 188 26.90 -6.24 6.63
C GLN A 188 25.82 -5.14 6.50
N GLY A 189 26.23 -3.86 6.38
CA GLY A 189 25.32 -2.71 6.30
C GLY A 189 24.86 -2.34 4.89
N ASP A 190 25.44 -2.93 3.83
CA ASP A 190 25.19 -2.47 2.46
C ASP A 190 24.10 -3.26 1.72
N TYR A 191 23.73 -4.45 2.20
CA TYR A 191 22.78 -5.35 1.54
C TYR A 191 21.40 -5.35 2.22
N ALA A 192 20.33 -5.41 1.41
CA ALA A 192 18.98 -5.55 1.94
C ALA A 192 18.71 -6.97 2.42
N ALA A 193 19.12 -7.95 1.64
CA ALA A 193 19.26 -9.32 2.04
C ALA A 193 20.44 -9.92 1.26
N PHE A 194 20.89 -11.11 1.67
CA PHE A 194 21.88 -11.87 0.93
C PHE A 194 21.72 -13.37 1.20
N VAL A 195 22.23 -14.19 0.29
CA VAL A 195 22.24 -15.65 0.40
C VAL A 195 23.66 -16.19 0.44
N ILE A 196 23.94 -17.06 1.40
CA ILE A 196 25.15 -17.87 1.46
C ILE A 196 24.79 -19.30 1.08
N ASN A 197 25.33 -19.74 -0.05
CA ASN A 197 25.18 -21.11 -0.54
C ASN A 197 26.32 -22.01 -0.04
N GLY A 198 25.97 -22.94 0.83
CA GLY A 198 26.82 -24.03 1.29
C GLY A 198 26.99 -25.10 0.22
N LYS A 199 28.20 -25.18 -0.31
CA LYS A 199 28.58 -26.23 -1.27
C LYS A 199 28.74 -27.55 -0.54
N LEU A 200 28.27 -28.65 -1.13
CA LEU A 200 28.51 -29.99 -0.62
C LEU A 200 30.02 -30.18 -0.44
N GLY A 201 30.45 -30.47 0.79
CA GLY A 201 31.85 -30.64 1.12
C GLY A 201 32.45 -31.80 0.32
N LEU A 202 33.72 -31.67 -0.08
CA LEU A 202 34.54 -32.87 -0.25
C LEU A 202 34.62 -33.46 1.15
N ASP A 203 33.93 -34.57 1.40
CA ASP A 203 34.11 -35.29 2.65
C ASP A 203 35.61 -35.44 2.88
N SER A 204 36.07 -35.03 4.07
CA SER A 204 37.48 -34.98 4.47
C SER A 204 38.24 -36.30 4.27
N ALA A 205 37.53 -37.37 3.88
CA ALA A 205 38.03 -38.69 3.55
C ALA A 205 38.44 -38.90 2.07
N GLY A 206 38.29 -37.91 1.17
CA GLY A 206 38.70 -38.05 -0.23
C GLY A 206 37.78 -38.94 -1.07
N GLU A 207 36.50 -39.01 -0.71
CA GLU A 207 35.49 -39.72 -1.49
C GLU A 207 35.21 -39.01 -2.83
N THR A 208 34.84 -39.84 -3.81
CA THR A 208 34.60 -39.43 -5.20
C THR A 208 33.58 -38.30 -5.27
N PRO A 209 33.82 -37.26 -6.11
CA PRO A 209 32.87 -36.18 -6.28
C PRO A 209 31.48 -36.72 -6.60
N LEU A 210 30.49 -36.28 -5.82
CA LEU A 210 29.09 -36.63 -6.06
C LEU A 210 28.67 -36.09 -7.43
N LYS A 211 28.06 -36.96 -8.23
CA LYS A 211 27.56 -36.61 -9.55
C LYS A 211 26.30 -35.76 -9.39
N THR A 212 26.37 -34.50 -9.77
CA THR A 212 25.18 -33.64 -9.83
C THR A 212 24.32 -34.06 -11.02
N ARG A 213 23.10 -34.51 -10.74
CA ARG A 213 22.07 -34.79 -11.74
C ARG A 213 21.13 -33.60 -11.86
N LEU A 214 20.90 -33.16 -13.09
CA LEU A 214 19.93 -32.11 -13.44
C LEU A 214 18.50 -32.66 -13.42
N THR A 215 17.52 -31.76 -13.44
CA THR A 215 16.10 -32.10 -13.55
C THR A 215 15.75 -32.81 -14.86
N SER A 216 16.52 -32.59 -15.93
CA SER A 216 16.43 -33.36 -17.18
C SER A 216 16.91 -34.81 -17.06
N GLY A 217 17.53 -35.17 -15.92
CA GLY A 217 18.19 -36.46 -15.72
C GLY A 217 19.62 -36.50 -16.27
N ALA A 218 20.07 -35.45 -16.96
CA ALA A 218 21.44 -35.32 -17.41
C ALA A 218 22.39 -35.25 -16.21
N VAL A 219 23.54 -35.93 -16.32
CA VAL A 219 24.59 -35.88 -15.29
C VAL A 219 25.65 -34.91 -15.76
N ILE A 220 25.95 -33.90 -14.95
CA ILE A 220 27.01 -32.95 -15.29
C ILE A 220 28.37 -33.63 -15.04
N PRO A 221 29.23 -33.76 -16.06
CA PRO A 221 30.57 -34.30 -15.88
C PRO A 221 31.46 -33.27 -15.16
N GLY A 222 32.03 -33.64 -14.01
CA GLY A 222 32.99 -32.79 -13.30
C GLY A 222 33.05 -33.04 -11.80
N SER A 223 34.00 -32.41 -11.12
CA SER A 223 34.09 -32.40 -9.64
C SER A 223 33.15 -31.37 -9.01
N GLN A 224 32.02 -31.11 -9.66
CA GLN A 224 31.09 -30.07 -9.23
C GLN A 224 30.48 -30.42 -7.89
N ARG A 225 30.23 -29.36 -7.12
CA ARG A 225 29.61 -29.46 -5.80
C ARG A 225 28.17 -29.04 -5.97
N GLY A 226 27.23 -29.95 -5.70
CA GLY A 226 25.83 -29.56 -5.54
C GLY A 226 25.67 -28.59 -4.37
N LEU A 227 24.55 -27.86 -4.35
CA LEU A 227 24.08 -27.17 -3.16
C LEU A 227 23.63 -28.21 -2.14
N GLN A 228 24.04 -28.00 -0.88
CA GLN A 228 23.62 -28.84 0.24
C GLN A 228 22.74 -28.06 1.22
N ARG A 229 23.09 -26.80 1.42
CA ARG A 229 22.45 -25.92 2.40
C ARG A 229 22.57 -24.50 1.92
N SER A 230 21.55 -23.70 2.15
CA SER A 230 21.58 -22.26 1.92
C SER A 230 21.17 -21.53 3.18
N GLU A 231 21.68 -20.33 3.36
CA GLU A 231 21.29 -19.43 4.43
C GLU A 231 20.96 -18.08 3.83
N MET A 232 19.72 -17.63 4.03
CA MET A 232 19.24 -16.34 3.61
C MET A 232 19.20 -15.41 4.82
N THR A 233 19.89 -14.28 4.73
CA THR A 233 19.96 -13.30 5.80
C THR A 233 19.28 -12.01 5.36
N VAL A 234 18.29 -11.56 6.13
CA VAL A 234 17.56 -10.32 5.86
C VAL A 234 18.03 -9.21 6.80
N SER A 235 18.26 -8.02 6.26
CA SER A 235 18.72 -6.88 7.04
C SER A 235 17.63 -6.34 7.97
N THR A 236 17.98 -6.17 9.24
CA THR A 236 17.13 -5.46 10.22
C THR A 236 17.48 -3.98 10.31
N GLU A 237 18.49 -3.49 9.60
CA GLU A 237 18.90 -2.08 9.66
C GLU A 237 18.12 -1.20 8.68
N LEU A 238 17.41 -1.83 7.74
CA LEU A 238 16.66 -1.17 6.70
C LEU A 238 15.17 -1.12 7.01
N CYS A 239 14.49 -0.21 6.30
CA CYS A 239 13.05 -0.12 6.31
C CYS A 239 12.45 -1.07 5.26
N TRP A 240 11.38 -1.77 5.64
CA TRP A 240 10.67 -2.72 4.80
C TRP A 240 9.22 -2.31 4.56
N TYR A 241 8.68 -2.70 3.42
CA TYR A 241 7.29 -2.47 3.02
C TYR A 241 6.71 -3.74 2.38
N LEU A 242 5.42 -4.01 2.60
CA LEU A 242 4.79 -5.27 2.19
C LEU A 242 3.78 -5.15 1.04
N ASP A 243 3.21 -3.97 0.79
CA ASP A 243 2.09 -3.82 -0.14
C ASP A 243 2.53 -3.38 -1.55
N THR A 244 3.05 -4.33 -2.31
CA THR A 244 3.47 -4.13 -3.70
C THR A 244 2.37 -3.47 -4.53
N THR A 245 1.11 -3.87 -4.34
CA THR A 245 -0.05 -3.45 -5.14
C THR A 245 -0.29 -1.94 -5.05
N PHE A 246 -0.19 -1.37 -3.84
CA PHE A 246 -0.35 0.07 -3.64
C PHE A 246 0.82 0.86 -4.26
N CYS A 247 2.05 0.37 -4.09
CA CYS A 247 3.26 1.06 -4.55
C CYS A 247 3.49 0.98 -6.05
N TYR A 248 3.08 -0.11 -6.67
CA TYR A 248 3.28 -0.40 -8.08
C TYR A 248 2.87 0.78 -8.98
N GLN A 249 1.78 1.48 -8.67
CA GLN A 249 1.35 2.65 -9.45
C GLN A 249 2.36 3.80 -9.42
N PHE A 250 3.05 4.00 -8.30
CA PHE A 250 4.08 5.05 -8.16
C PHE A 250 5.38 4.63 -8.83
N HIS A 251 5.80 3.36 -8.69
CA HIS A 251 6.98 2.83 -9.39
C HIS A 251 6.78 2.88 -10.91
N SER A 252 5.65 2.38 -11.41
CA SER A 252 5.33 2.42 -12.85
C SER A 252 5.35 3.85 -13.44
N MET A 253 4.91 4.87 -12.69
CA MET A 253 5.05 6.27 -13.12
C MET A 253 6.52 6.71 -13.17
N ASN A 254 7.34 6.29 -12.22
CA ASN A 254 8.77 6.57 -12.19
C ASN A 254 9.50 5.93 -13.36
N ASP A 255 9.16 4.68 -13.69
CA ASP A 255 9.78 3.94 -14.80
C ASP A 255 9.39 4.53 -16.16
N ALA A 256 8.21 5.18 -16.23
CA ALA A 256 7.83 6.03 -17.35
C ALA A 256 8.62 7.36 -17.44
N GLY A 257 9.60 7.58 -16.56
CA GLY A 257 10.51 8.73 -16.54
C GLY A 257 10.02 9.93 -15.71
N TRP A 258 9.01 9.74 -14.84
CA TRP A 258 8.52 10.83 -13.99
C TRP A 258 9.26 10.88 -12.66
N ASP A 259 9.69 12.07 -12.23
CA ASP A 259 10.11 12.28 -10.84
C ASP A 259 8.87 12.33 -9.92
N VAL A 260 8.39 11.16 -9.54
CA VAL A 260 7.15 10.97 -8.77
C VAL A 260 7.24 11.66 -7.41
N VAL A 261 8.41 11.64 -6.77
CA VAL A 261 8.64 12.31 -5.48
C VAL A 261 8.48 13.81 -5.62
N LEU A 262 9.13 14.42 -6.59
CA LEU A 262 9.01 15.86 -6.86
C LEU A 262 7.55 16.21 -7.19
N PHE A 263 6.92 15.41 -8.04
CA PHE A 263 5.52 15.60 -8.41
C PHE A 263 4.61 15.58 -7.16
N MET A 264 4.73 14.56 -6.31
CA MET A 264 3.94 14.45 -5.08
C MET A 264 4.21 15.60 -4.12
N ARG A 265 5.47 16.02 -3.94
CA ARG A 265 5.82 17.18 -3.12
C ARG A 265 5.15 18.45 -3.62
N ILE A 266 5.17 18.70 -4.94
CA ILE A 266 4.53 19.87 -5.55
C ILE A 266 3.02 19.80 -5.34
N VAL A 267 2.37 18.67 -5.63
CA VAL A 267 0.93 18.49 -5.48
C VAL A 267 0.50 18.73 -4.03
N VAL A 268 1.14 18.05 -3.07
CA VAL A 268 0.84 18.18 -1.64
C VAL A 268 1.03 19.62 -1.17
N THR A 269 2.10 20.28 -1.59
CA THR A 269 2.40 21.68 -1.21
C THR A 269 1.36 22.65 -1.78
N VAL A 270 1.07 22.56 -3.08
CA VAL A 270 0.11 23.46 -3.75
C VAL A 270 -1.29 23.28 -3.18
N VAL A 271 -1.75 22.04 -3.00
CA VAL A 271 -3.06 21.73 -2.42
C VAL A 271 -3.15 22.23 -0.99
N SER A 272 -2.10 22.04 -0.17
CA SER A 272 -2.05 22.51 1.22
C SER A 272 -2.09 24.04 1.29
N ILE A 273 -1.33 24.76 0.46
CA ILE A 273 -1.33 26.23 0.41
C ILE A 273 -2.70 26.75 -0.04
N ALA A 274 -3.29 26.18 -1.08
CA ALA A 274 -4.60 26.59 -1.58
C ALA A 274 -5.69 26.38 -0.51
N CYS A 275 -5.70 25.23 0.15
CA CYS A 275 -6.66 24.92 1.20
C CYS A 275 -6.43 25.75 2.47
N ALA A 276 -5.18 26.04 2.84
CA ALA A 276 -4.83 26.96 3.92
C ALA A 276 -5.33 28.38 3.62
N GLY A 277 -5.16 28.85 2.38
CA GLY A 277 -5.68 30.13 1.91
C GLY A 277 -7.20 30.20 2.06
N ILE A 278 -7.93 29.20 1.55
CA ILE A 278 -9.39 29.11 1.68
C ILE A 278 -9.79 29.10 3.15
N PHE A 279 -9.17 28.26 3.97
CA PHE A 279 -9.47 28.16 5.40
C PHE A 279 -9.22 29.49 6.13
N CYS A 280 -8.08 30.15 5.87
CA CYS A 280 -7.75 31.47 6.43
C CYS A 280 -8.74 32.55 5.98
N THR A 281 -9.20 32.54 4.73
CA THR A 281 -10.22 33.51 4.27
C THR A 281 -11.56 33.30 4.98
N ILE A 282 -11.97 32.05 5.22
CA ILE A 282 -13.17 31.73 6.01
C ILE A 282 -13.01 32.20 7.46
N LEU A 283 -11.87 31.91 8.09
CA LEU A 283 -11.62 32.33 9.48
C LEU A 283 -11.56 33.85 9.64
N THR A 284 -10.85 34.54 8.75
CA THR A 284 -10.73 36.01 8.79
C THR A 284 -12.06 36.69 8.52
N ALA A 285 -12.89 36.18 7.60
CA ALA A 285 -14.25 36.65 7.39
C ALA A 285 -15.11 36.45 8.66
N GLY A 286 -14.99 35.30 9.33
CA GLY A 286 -15.68 35.03 10.58
C GLY A 286 -15.25 35.96 11.72
N LEU A 287 -13.95 36.15 11.89
CA LEU A 287 -13.37 37.06 12.88
C LEU A 287 -13.76 38.52 12.61
N ARG A 288 -13.71 38.97 11.35
CA ARG A 288 -14.12 40.33 10.97
C ARG A 288 -15.59 40.57 11.31
N ASN A 289 -16.46 39.60 11.02
CA ASN A 289 -17.88 39.68 11.35
C ASN A 289 -18.12 39.67 12.87
N ALA A 290 -17.28 38.99 13.65
CA ALA A 290 -17.37 38.95 15.11
C ALA A 290 -16.84 40.22 15.80
N LEU A 291 -15.75 40.79 15.28
CA LEU A 291 -15.03 41.93 15.88
C LEU A 291 -15.58 43.28 15.44
N CYS A 292 -16.08 43.39 14.21
CA CYS A 292 -16.62 44.63 13.64
C CYS A 292 -18.12 44.50 13.32
N PRO A 293 -19.00 44.35 14.33
CA PRO A 293 -20.43 44.38 14.09
C PRO A 293 -20.78 45.71 13.41
N SER A 294 -21.43 45.67 12.24
CA SER A 294 -21.69 46.86 11.43
C SER A 294 -22.29 47.97 12.29
N GLN A 295 -21.67 49.15 12.29
CA GLN A 295 -21.91 50.26 13.24
C GLN A 295 -23.29 50.94 13.12
N GLY A 296 -24.31 50.27 12.58
CA GLY A 296 -25.58 50.88 12.16
C GLY A 296 -26.58 51.26 13.26
N THR A 297 -26.33 51.01 14.55
CA THR A 297 -27.32 51.36 15.60
C THR A 297 -26.69 52.07 16.80
N ARG A 298 -26.97 53.36 16.88
CA ARG A 298 -26.57 54.35 17.90
C ARG A 298 -27.09 53.97 19.31
N ALA A 299 -26.17 53.91 20.27
CA ALA A 299 -26.30 54.13 21.72
C ALA A 299 -27.45 53.46 22.51
N GLU A 300 -27.24 52.23 22.99
CA GLU A 300 -27.78 51.77 24.28
C GLU A 300 -26.69 50.98 25.03
N SER A 301 -26.30 51.47 26.21
CA SER A 301 -25.01 51.21 26.89
C SER A 301 -24.97 50.01 27.85
N SER A 302 -25.83 49.01 27.71
CA SER A 302 -25.80 47.85 28.62
C SER A 302 -24.76 46.80 28.19
N VAL A 303 -23.71 46.58 29.01
CA VAL A 303 -22.62 45.62 28.79
C VAL A 303 -23.12 44.19 28.51
N LYS A 304 -24.22 43.74 29.15
CA LYS A 304 -24.83 42.43 28.88
C LYS A 304 -25.37 42.30 27.43
N LYS A 305 -25.80 43.40 26.82
CA LYS A 305 -26.25 43.43 25.40
C LYS A 305 -25.08 43.41 24.40
N VAL A 306 -23.84 43.63 24.83
CA VAL A 306 -22.66 43.65 23.96
C VAL A 306 -22.14 42.23 23.71
N PHE A 307 -22.04 41.41 24.76
CA PHE A 307 -21.59 40.02 24.62
C PHE A 307 -22.54 39.16 23.77
N GLY A 308 -23.86 39.28 23.99
CA GLY A 308 -24.86 38.57 23.18
C GLY A 308 -24.78 38.90 21.69
N ARG A 309 -24.50 40.18 21.34
CA ARG A 309 -24.36 40.59 19.94
C ARG A 309 -23.17 39.93 19.22
N ARG A 310 -22.05 39.71 19.91
CA ARG A 310 -20.87 39.05 19.32
C ARG A 310 -21.12 37.56 19.09
N THR A 311 -21.71 36.88 20.06
CA THR A 311 -22.07 35.46 19.90
C THR A 311 -23.09 35.26 18.79
N ASP A 312 -24.04 36.19 18.63
CA ASP A 312 -25.05 36.13 17.57
C ASP A 312 -24.44 36.32 16.19
N ALA A 313 -23.47 37.25 16.06
CA ALA A 313 -22.76 37.47 14.81
C ALA A 313 -21.95 36.23 14.40
N VAL A 314 -21.29 35.57 15.36
CA VAL A 314 -20.55 34.32 15.12
C VAL A 314 -21.50 33.20 14.71
N LEU A 315 -22.61 33.00 15.42
CA LEU A 315 -23.61 31.97 15.07
C LEU A 315 -24.24 32.21 13.71
N LEU A 316 -24.51 33.47 13.36
CA LEU A 316 -25.03 33.84 12.05
C LEU A 316 -24.00 33.61 10.94
N PHE A 317 -22.72 33.90 11.20
CA PHE A 317 -21.64 33.58 10.28
C PHE A 317 -21.54 32.08 10.06
N LEU A 318 -21.43 31.29 11.14
CA LEU A 318 -21.37 29.82 11.07
C LEU A 318 -22.57 29.24 10.30
N ALA A 319 -23.79 29.71 10.57
CA ALA A 319 -24.99 29.28 9.86
C ALA A 319 -24.98 29.61 8.35
N ARG A 320 -24.20 30.61 7.93
CA ARG A 320 -24.09 31.06 6.54
C ARG A 320 -22.83 30.54 5.83
N THR A 321 -21.82 30.09 6.58
CA THR A 321 -20.59 29.55 6.02
C THR A 321 -20.90 28.31 5.17
N PRO A 322 -20.42 28.23 3.92
CA PRO A 322 -20.59 27.06 3.09
C PRO A 322 -19.83 25.87 3.71
N LEU A 323 -20.57 24.96 4.34
CA LEU A 323 -20.02 23.80 5.04
C LEU A 323 -19.12 22.96 4.12
N PHE A 324 -19.50 22.82 2.86
CA PHE A 324 -18.72 22.10 1.86
C PHE A 324 -17.30 22.66 1.68
N CYS A 325 -17.14 23.98 1.54
CA CYS A 325 -15.82 24.60 1.37
C CYS A 325 -14.96 24.43 2.63
N LEU A 326 -15.58 24.53 3.82
CA LEU A 326 -14.87 24.31 5.08
C LEU A 326 -14.40 22.85 5.19
N LEU A 327 -15.28 21.88 4.97
CA LEU A 327 -14.96 20.45 5.02
C LEU A 327 -13.90 20.07 4.00
N PHE A 328 -14.03 20.54 2.75
CA PHE A 328 -13.05 20.31 1.71
C PHE A 328 -11.67 20.89 2.07
N SER A 329 -11.62 22.13 2.56
CA SER A 329 -10.35 22.75 2.98
C SER A 329 -9.71 22.00 4.15
N LEU A 330 -10.52 21.57 5.13
CA LEU A 330 -10.03 20.84 6.30
C LEU A 330 -9.55 19.44 5.92
N PHE A 331 -10.28 18.76 5.04
CA PHE A 331 -9.91 17.45 4.51
C PHE A 331 -8.50 17.52 3.92
N TRP A 332 -8.29 18.37 2.92
CA TRP A 332 -7.02 18.42 2.21
C TRP A 332 -5.86 18.94 3.06
N LEU A 333 -6.12 19.83 4.03
CA LEU A 333 -5.10 20.28 4.97
C LEU A 333 -4.56 19.16 5.88
N ILE A 334 -5.37 18.14 6.16
CA ILE A 334 -4.98 17.00 6.99
C ILE A 334 -4.54 15.83 6.10
N ALA A 335 -5.36 15.50 5.10
CA ALA A 335 -5.16 14.37 4.21
C ALA A 335 -3.86 14.46 3.42
N ALA A 336 -3.51 15.63 2.86
CA ALA A 336 -2.33 15.75 2.01
C ALA A 336 -1.01 15.46 2.77
N PRO A 337 -0.71 16.08 3.93
CA PRO A 337 0.50 15.75 4.67
C PRO A 337 0.47 14.33 5.24
N VAL A 338 -0.67 13.87 5.77
CA VAL A 338 -0.77 12.50 6.30
C VAL A 338 -0.51 11.48 5.19
N PHE A 339 -1.18 11.61 4.05
CA PHE A 339 -0.95 10.75 2.89
C PHE A 339 0.53 10.72 2.48
N TYR A 340 1.15 11.90 2.37
CA TYR A 340 2.54 11.99 1.94
C TYR A 340 3.49 11.29 2.93
N PHE A 341 3.43 11.64 4.21
CA PHE A 341 4.40 11.16 5.19
C PHE A 341 4.12 9.75 5.71
N THR A 342 2.86 9.32 5.79
CA THR A 342 2.51 8.05 6.44
C THR A 342 2.10 6.95 5.46
N ILE A 343 1.95 7.25 4.17
CA ILE A 343 1.51 6.28 3.17
C ILE A 343 2.48 6.28 1.97
N PHE A 344 2.70 7.45 1.36
CA PHE A 344 3.56 7.55 0.17
C PHE A 344 5.05 7.38 0.49
N LEU A 345 5.59 8.05 1.53
CA LEU A 345 7.01 7.93 1.86
C LEU A 345 7.43 6.51 2.27
N PRO A 346 6.72 5.78 3.15
CA PRO A 346 7.06 4.38 3.44
C PRO A 346 7.10 3.50 2.20
N CYS A 347 6.11 3.70 1.32
CA CYS A 347 6.03 3.02 0.04
C CYS A 347 7.23 3.30 -0.89
N TRP A 348 7.80 4.51 -0.82
CA TRP A 348 8.86 4.96 -1.72
C TRP A 348 10.29 4.76 -1.17
N ASP A 349 10.48 4.98 0.13
CA ASP A 349 11.81 5.03 0.77
C ASP A 349 12.25 3.67 1.35
N CYS A 350 11.32 2.71 1.47
CA CYS A 350 11.57 1.39 2.04
C CYS A 350 11.69 0.32 0.94
N TYR A 351 12.35 -0.79 1.27
CA TYR A 351 12.49 -1.91 0.35
C TYR A 351 11.22 -2.74 0.33
N ASP A 352 10.84 -3.22 -0.85
CA ASP A 352 9.77 -4.18 -1.00
C ASP A 352 10.23 -5.55 -0.48
N PHE A 353 9.66 -5.96 0.64
CA PHE A 353 10.08 -7.17 1.35
C PHE A 353 9.85 -8.43 0.51
N LYS A 354 8.69 -8.53 -0.15
CA LYS A 354 8.33 -9.72 -0.92
C LYS A 354 9.16 -9.80 -2.20
N ALA A 355 9.35 -8.70 -2.91
CA ALA A 355 10.19 -8.64 -4.10
C ALA A 355 11.64 -8.97 -3.79
N THR A 356 12.18 -8.40 -2.69
CA THR A 356 13.55 -8.69 -2.24
C THR A 356 13.70 -10.17 -1.89
N LEU A 357 12.78 -10.76 -1.14
CA LEU A 357 12.85 -12.20 -0.86
C LEU A 357 12.75 -13.05 -2.13
N ALA A 358 11.89 -12.69 -3.08
CA ALA A 358 11.79 -13.43 -4.35
C ALA A 358 13.11 -13.35 -5.13
N HIS A 359 13.78 -12.19 -5.13
CA HIS A 359 15.12 -12.03 -5.68
C HIS A 359 16.14 -12.95 -4.97
N GLU A 360 16.18 -12.95 -3.63
CA GLU A 360 17.08 -13.82 -2.87
C GLU A 360 16.81 -15.32 -3.10
N VAL A 361 15.55 -15.72 -3.33
CA VAL A 361 15.26 -17.12 -3.71
C VAL A 361 15.93 -17.48 -5.03
N GLY A 362 16.08 -16.55 -5.96
CA GLY A 362 16.89 -16.77 -7.16
C GLY A 362 18.35 -17.10 -6.81
N HIS A 363 18.96 -16.38 -5.88
CA HIS A 363 20.31 -16.74 -5.39
C HIS A 363 20.35 -18.10 -4.70
N VAL A 364 19.31 -18.48 -3.94
CA VAL A 364 19.20 -19.85 -3.39
C VAL A 364 19.20 -20.88 -4.51
N LEU A 365 18.60 -20.58 -5.66
CA LEU A 365 18.55 -21.45 -6.83
C LEU A 365 19.82 -21.39 -7.69
N GLY A 366 20.81 -20.58 -7.32
CA GLY A 366 22.08 -20.46 -8.03
C GLY A 366 22.11 -19.39 -9.12
N PHE A 367 21.12 -18.50 -9.16
CA PHE A 367 21.20 -17.28 -9.97
C PHE A 367 22.19 -16.28 -9.36
N ASP A 368 22.71 -15.42 -10.22
CA ASP A 368 23.58 -14.30 -9.88
C ASP A 368 22.99 -13.02 -10.48
N HIS A 369 23.52 -11.85 -10.11
CA HIS A 369 23.07 -10.58 -10.65
C HIS A 369 23.50 -10.38 -12.12
N PRO A 370 22.58 -10.23 -13.08
CA PRO A 370 22.96 -9.95 -14.47
C PRO A 370 23.50 -8.53 -14.68
N ASP A 371 23.14 -7.60 -13.80
CA ASP A 371 23.49 -6.19 -13.89
C ASP A 371 24.75 -5.81 -13.10
N GLU A 372 25.30 -6.74 -12.31
CA GLU A 372 26.53 -6.50 -11.56
C GLU A 372 27.75 -6.53 -12.51
N THR A 373 28.17 -5.33 -12.92
CA THR A 373 29.30 -5.15 -13.83
C THR A 373 30.68 -5.26 -13.16
N ASP A 374 30.74 -5.32 -11.82
CA ASP A 374 31.98 -5.13 -11.05
C ASP A 374 32.78 -6.43 -10.80
N CYS A 375 32.82 -7.32 -11.79
CA CYS A 375 33.70 -8.49 -11.74
C CYS A 375 35.17 -8.19 -12.05
N GLY A 376 35.67 -6.97 -11.79
CA GLY A 376 37.06 -6.62 -12.08
C GLY A 376 37.46 -6.70 -13.57
N GLY A 377 36.51 -6.55 -14.50
CA GLY A 377 36.75 -6.51 -15.95
C GLY A 377 36.78 -7.86 -16.66
N ASP A 378 36.57 -8.98 -15.95
CA ASP A 378 36.68 -10.34 -16.51
C ASP A 378 35.36 -11.14 -16.55
N CYS A 379 34.22 -10.57 -16.13
CA CYS A 379 32.92 -11.24 -16.30
C CYS A 379 32.30 -10.97 -17.67
N VAL A 380 32.15 -12.08 -18.38
CA VAL A 380 31.38 -12.25 -19.62
C VAL A 380 29.89 -12.53 -19.31
N LEU A 381 29.43 -12.34 -18.07
CA LEU A 381 28.04 -12.62 -17.75
C LEU A 381 27.16 -11.45 -18.18
N SER A 382 26.20 -11.86 -19.01
CA SER A 382 25.27 -11.09 -19.81
C SER A 382 24.44 -10.16 -18.94
N ALA A 383 23.94 -9.06 -19.50
CA ALA A 383 22.96 -8.19 -18.85
C ALA A 383 21.56 -8.82 -18.73
N ARG A 384 21.53 -10.15 -18.74
CA ARG A 384 20.38 -11.04 -18.77
C ARG A 384 20.77 -12.34 -18.06
N ASN A 385 19.78 -13.08 -17.59
CA ASN A 385 20.01 -14.45 -17.17
C ASN A 385 20.53 -15.30 -18.34
N LEU A 386 20.91 -16.55 -18.05
CA LEU A 386 21.42 -17.45 -19.09
C LEU A 386 20.31 -17.74 -20.10
N GLN A 387 20.52 -17.29 -21.35
CA GLN A 387 19.58 -17.46 -22.46
C GLN A 387 20.05 -18.51 -23.47
N THR A 388 19.08 -19.14 -24.10
CA THR A 388 19.28 -19.98 -25.27
C THR A 388 19.46 -19.12 -26.52
N LYS A 389 20.23 -19.60 -27.50
CA LYS A 389 20.36 -18.90 -28.80
C LYS A 389 18.99 -18.67 -29.41
N ALA A 390 18.78 -17.49 -29.97
CA ALA A 390 17.64 -17.17 -30.81
C ALA A 390 17.31 -18.34 -31.75
N GLU A 391 16.03 -18.75 -31.75
CA GLU A 391 15.46 -19.91 -32.47
C GLU A 391 15.60 -21.28 -31.78
N ILE A 392 16.42 -21.42 -30.73
CA ILE A 392 16.54 -22.66 -29.94
C ILE A 392 15.63 -22.56 -28.72
N VAL A 393 14.39 -23.03 -28.85
CA VAL A 393 13.58 -23.30 -27.65
C VAL A 393 14.24 -24.45 -26.87
N MET A 394 14.20 -24.40 -25.53
CA MET A 394 14.72 -25.43 -24.63
C MET A 394 13.98 -26.78 -24.79
N GLY A 395 14.17 -27.45 -25.94
CA GLY A 395 13.55 -28.72 -26.30
C GLY A 395 14.47 -29.91 -26.02
N ASP A 396 14.04 -31.12 -26.40
CA ASP A 396 14.68 -32.40 -26.05
C ASP A 396 16.19 -32.46 -26.31
N SER A 397 16.67 -31.88 -27.42
CA SER A 397 18.10 -31.89 -27.76
C SER A 397 18.92 -30.93 -26.91
N ALA A 398 18.38 -29.76 -26.57
CA ALA A 398 19.05 -28.75 -25.76
C ALA A 398 18.98 -29.09 -24.26
N CYS A 399 17.87 -29.67 -23.82
CA CYS A 399 17.58 -30.03 -22.43
C CYS A 399 18.57 -31.05 -21.83
N ASN A 400 19.11 -31.95 -22.64
CA ASN A 400 20.09 -32.94 -22.19
C ASN A 400 21.50 -32.36 -22.00
N MET A 401 21.80 -31.21 -22.61
CA MET A 401 23.08 -30.51 -22.51
C MET A 401 22.85 -28.98 -22.55
N PRO A 402 22.18 -28.42 -21.52
CA PRO A 402 21.76 -27.01 -21.55
C PRO A 402 22.97 -26.08 -21.58
N LEU A 403 24.04 -26.38 -20.83
CA LEU A 403 25.22 -25.50 -20.75
C LEU A 403 26.26 -25.73 -21.86
N SER A 404 25.85 -26.27 -23.01
CA SER A 404 26.77 -26.44 -24.16
C SER A 404 26.97 -25.13 -24.94
N GLU A 405 28.15 -24.97 -25.57
CA GLU A 405 28.45 -23.84 -26.46
C GLU A 405 27.42 -23.67 -27.60
N THR A 406 26.82 -24.78 -28.01
CA THR A 406 25.81 -24.76 -29.07
C THR A 406 24.48 -24.18 -28.60
N THR A 407 24.16 -24.29 -27.31
CA THR A 407 22.88 -23.89 -26.72
C THR A 407 22.89 -22.45 -26.20
N ILE A 408 23.99 -22.01 -25.58
CA ILE A 408 24.08 -20.70 -24.90
C ILE A 408 24.18 -19.55 -25.90
N GLU A 409 23.32 -18.54 -25.77
CA GLU A 409 23.53 -17.25 -26.41
C GLU A 409 24.48 -16.39 -25.60
N TRP A 410 25.61 -16.05 -26.20
CA TRP A 410 26.50 -15.03 -25.66
C TRP A 410 26.14 -13.69 -26.29
N ILE A 411 25.54 -12.79 -25.51
CA ILE A 411 25.27 -11.43 -25.99
C ILE A 411 26.63 -10.75 -26.23
N PRO A 412 26.92 -10.30 -27.46
CA PRO A 412 28.19 -9.63 -27.75
C PRO A 412 28.32 -8.34 -26.94
N ASN A 413 29.53 -8.05 -26.44
CA ASN A 413 29.80 -6.85 -25.63
C ASN A 413 29.37 -5.53 -26.32
N SER A 414 29.26 -5.50 -27.65
CA SER A 414 28.81 -4.33 -28.41
C SER A 414 27.34 -3.97 -28.19
N ASP A 415 26.50 -4.92 -27.80
CA ASP A 415 25.05 -4.72 -27.57
C ASP A 415 24.71 -4.48 -26.10
N ARG A 416 25.74 -4.41 -25.24
CA ARG A 416 25.65 -4.05 -23.81
C ARG A 416 25.34 -2.55 -23.66
N LYS A 417 24.16 -2.12 -24.09
CA LYS A 417 23.58 -0.84 -23.65
C LYS A 417 23.32 -0.90 -22.15
N ASP A 418 23.30 0.27 -21.52
CA ASP A 418 23.11 0.47 -20.09
C ASP A 418 21.79 -0.18 -19.60
N CYS A 419 21.87 -1.43 -19.11
CA CYS A 419 20.70 -2.24 -18.72
C CYS A 419 20.07 -1.79 -17.40
N SER A 420 20.71 -0.82 -16.74
CA SER A 420 20.20 -0.13 -15.56
C SER A 420 18.93 0.70 -15.81
N ASN A 421 18.60 1.01 -17.08
CA ASN A 421 17.47 1.88 -17.45
C ASN A 421 16.44 1.20 -18.38
N LEU A 422 16.30 -0.12 -18.32
CA LEU A 422 15.22 -0.79 -19.05
C LEU A 422 13.87 -0.46 -18.38
N PRO A 423 12.84 -0.06 -19.14
CA PRO A 423 11.52 0.18 -18.58
C PRO A 423 10.90 -1.13 -18.05
N ASP A 424 10.16 -1.05 -16.94
CA ASP A 424 9.42 -2.18 -16.38
C ASP A 424 8.51 -2.84 -17.43
N GLY A 425 8.59 -4.18 -17.53
CA GLY A 425 7.88 -4.96 -18.54
C GLY A 425 8.56 -5.03 -19.91
N ASP A 426 9.78 -4.50 -20.03
CA ASP A 426 10.69 -4.93 -21.09
C ASP A 426 10.90 -6.45 -20.94
N PRO A 427 10.83 -7.23 -22.04
CA PRO A 427 11.11 -8.67 -21.98
C PRO A 427 12.51 -9.01 -21.43
N HIS A 428 13.40 -8.02 -21.30
CA HIS A 428 14.76 -8.14 -20.77
C HIS A 428 14.91 -7.66 -19.32
N ASP A 429 13.83 -7.27 -18.65
CA ASP A 429 13.80 -6.85 -17.25
C ASP A 429 13.80 -8.10 -16.34
N SER A 430 14.84 -8.36 -15.55
CA SER A 430 14.92 -9.54 -14.67
C SER A 430 14.69 -9.21 -13.19
N ILE A 431 14.07 -10.13 -12.43
CA ILE A 431 13.94 -10.03 -10.98
C ILE A 431 15.32 -10.12 -10.31
N MET A 432 16.29 -10.74 -11.00
CA MET A 432 17.66 -10.93 -10.54
C MET A 432 18.55 -9.72 -10.74
N PHE A 433 18.09 -8.63 -11.33
CA PHE A 433 18.88 -7.40 -11.29
C PHE A 433 18.96 -6.90 -9.84
N SER A 434 20.06 -6.26 -9.50
CA SER A 434 20.39 -5.76 -8.16
C SER A 434 19.19 -5.05 -7.54
N VAL A 435 18.81 -5.49 -6.34
CA VAL A 435 17.61 -4.98 -5.66
C VAL A 435 17.76 -3.49 -5.39
N THR A 436 16.80 -2.70 -5.84
CA THR A 436 16.70 -1.27 -5.51
C THR A 436 15.38 -0.97 -4.82
N LYS A 437 15.33 0.14 -4.09
CA LYS A 437 14.09 0.63 -3.46
C LYS A 437 12.96 0.94 -4.46
N HIS A 438 13.31 1.12 -5.74
CA HIS A 438 12.38 1.61 -6.74
C HIS A 438 11.91 0.54 -7.72
N ARG A 439 12.45 -0.68 -7.63
CA ARG A 439 12.12 -1.78 -8.52
C ARG A 439 11.56 -2.95 -7.70
N SER A 440 10.26 -2.93 -7.52
CA SER A 440 9.52 -3.88 -6.69
C SER A 440 8.70 -4.83 -7.56
N ARG A 441 9.37 -5.83 -8.13
CA ARG A 441 8.69 -6.88 -8.88
C ARG A 441 8.73 -8.20 -8.11
N THR A 442 7.56 -8.82 -7.97
CA THR A 442 7.41 -10.14 -7.33
C THR A 442 7.18 -11.26 -8.32
N CYS A 443 6.86 -10.94 -9.57
CA CYS A 443 6.66 -11.89 -10.66
C CYS A 443 7.97 -12.15 -11.43
N LEU A 444 8.09 -13.36 -11.98
CA LEU A 444 9.13 -13.66 -12.96
C LEU A 444 8.78 -13.03 -14.33
N THR A 445 9.82 -12.72 -15.10
CA THR A 445 9.72 -12.40 -16.53
C THR A 445 10.13 -13.56 -17.41
N ALA A 446 10.01 -13.36 -18.72
CA ALA A 446 10.53 -14.28 -19.72
C ALA A 446 12.03 -14.56 -19.51
N ASP A 447 12.84 -13.54 -19.18
CA ASP A 447 14.28 -13.72 -18.92
C ASP A 447 14.54 -14.60 -17.70
N ASP A 448 13.81 -14.37 -16.61
CA ASP A 448 13.94 -15.18 -15.38
C ASP A 448 13.51 -16.63 -15.62
N LEU A 449 12.41 -16.83 -16.34
CA LEU A 449 11.88 -18.16 -16.68
C LEU A 449 12.83 -18.91 -17.61
N GLU A 450 13.42 -18.24 -18.60
CA GLU A 450 14.40 -18.84 -19.49
C GLU A 450 15.64 -19.26 -18.71
N GLY A 451 16.16 -18.39 -17.83
CA GLY A 451 17.24 -18.74 -16.91
C GLY A 451 16.88 -19.92 -16.01
N LEU A 452 15.62 -20.00 -15.55
CA LEU A 452 15.15 -21.09 -14.70
C LEU A 452 15.12 -22.43 -15.47
N ASN A 453 14.57 -22.41 -16.68
CA ASN A 453 14.60 -23.55 -17.61
C ASN A 453 16.02 -23.94 -18.01
N PHE A 454 16.97 -23.02 -17.91
CA PHE A 454 18.37 -23.28 -18.22
C PHE A 454 19.10 -23.96 -17.06
N LEU A 455 18.93 -23.47 -15.83
CA LEU A 455 19.51 -24.06 -14.62
C LEU A 455 18.84 -25.40 -14.25
N TYR A 456 17.54 -25.48 -14.46
CA TYR A 456 16.70 -26.63 -14.15
C TYR A 456 15.90 -27.04 -15.40
N PRO A 457 16.54 -27.69 -16.39
CA PRO A 457 15.89 -28.04 -17.65
C PRO A 457 14.78 -29.08 -17.49
N LEU A 458 13.62 -28.78 -18.08
CA LEU A 458 12.52 -29.73 -18.31
C LEU A 458 12.51 -30.09 -19.79
N CYS A 459 12.51 -31.39 -20.13
CA CYS A 459 12.50 -31.83 -21.53
C CYS A 459 11.07 -31.99 -22.04
N GLY A 460 10.88 -31.80 -23.35
CA GLY A 460 9.58 -31.91 -24.01
C GLY A 460 8.64 -30.74 -23.73
N ASP A 461 7.33 -31.02 -23.77
CA ASP A 461 6.27 -30.03 -23.58
C ASP A 461 6.04 -29.64 -22.10
N GLU A 462 6.92 -30.05 -21.18
CA GLU A 462 6.78 -29.78 -19.75
C GLU A 462 7.38 -28.43 -19.32
N ALA A 463 8.27 -27.84 -20.13
CA ALA A 463 8.84 -26.52 -19.86
C ALA A 463 7.81 -25.42 -20.16
N LEU A 464 7.63 -24.50 -19.22
CA LEU A 464 6.79 -23.32 -19.43
C LEU A 464 7.51 -22.35 -20.38
N THR A 465 6.75 -21.78 -21.31
CA THR A 465 7.23 -20.77 -22.25
C THR A 465 6.88 -19.34 -21.83
N GLU A 466 5.91 -19.19 -20.93
CA GLU A 466 5.47 -17.91 -20.39
C GLU A 466 5.45 -17.98 -18.86
N PRO A 467 5.92 -16.94 -18.16
CA PRO A 467 5.96 -16.95 -16.70
C PRO A 467 4.54 -16.85 -16.14
N GLU A 468 4.23 -17.72 -15.20
CA GLU A 468 3.03 -17.62 -14.37
C GLU A 468 3.31 -16.72 -13.18
N CYS A 469 2.39 -15.79 -12.89
CA CYS A 469 2.47 -14.97 -11.69
C CYS A 469 1.22 -15.11 -10.81
N LEU A 470 1.44 -15.45 -9.54
CA LEU A 470 0.43 -15.40 -8.50
C LEU A 470 0.70 -14.21 -7.59
N GLU A 471 0.03 -13.08 -7.87
CA GLU A 471 0.05 -11.94 -6.98
C GLU A 471 -1.15 -11.97 -6.02
N SER A 472 -0.86 -11.95 -4.73
CA SER A 472 -1.85 -11.74 -3.68
C SER A 472 -2.22 -10.26 -3.65
N LEU A 473 -3.53 -9.96 -3.69
CA LEU A 473 -4.01 -8.59 -3.50
C LEU A 473 -3.85 -8.20 -2.04
N GLU A 474 -2.73 -7.56 -1.72
CA GLU A 474 -2.54 -6.90 -0.44
C GLU A 474 -3.18 -5.51 -0.51
N LEU A 475 -4.02 -5.18 0.47
CA LEU A 475 -4.79 -3.91 0.50
C LEU A 475 -4.41 -3.07 1.72
N SER A 476 -3.23 -3.29 2.28
CA SER A 476 -2.78 -2.65 3.51
C SER A 476 -2.59 -1.13 3.34
N GLY A 477 -2.09 -0.67 2.20
CA GLY A 477 -1.93 0.74 1.84
C GLY A 477 -3.27 1.46 1.76
N TYR A 478 -4.27 0.83 1.13
CA TYR A 478 -5.64 1.35 1.08
C TYR A 478 -6.32 1.34 2.45
N LEU A 479 -6.05 0.33 3.27
CA LEU A 479 -6.55 0.27 4.64
C LEU A 479 -5.96 1.38 5.50
N ARG A 480 -4.64 1.63 5.42
CA ARG A 480 -3.97 2.78 6.06
C ARG A 480 -4.58 4.10 5.62
N PHE A 481 -4.79 4.28 4.33
CA PHE A 481 -5.46 5.46 3.80
C PHE A 481 -6.84 5.67 4.43
N THR A 482 -7.64 4.61 4.48
CA THR A 482 -8.99 4.65 5.04
C THR A 482 -8.97 4.96 6.54
N LEU A 483 -8.05 4.38 7.31
CA LEU A 483 -7.98 4.56 8.76
C LEU A 483 -7.30 5.87 9.17
N ALA A 484 -6.19 6.24 8.55
CA ALA A 484 -5.43 7.45 8.88
C ALA A 484 -6.13 8.74 8.39
N ILE A 485 -6.82 8.67 7.24
CA ILE A 485 -7.43 9.85 6.60
C ILE A 485 -8.95 9.74 6.58
N GLY A 486 -9.47 8.64 6.04
CA GLY A 486 -10.91 8.46 5.81
C GLY A 486 -11.74 8.53 7.10
N MET A 487 -11.34 7.80 8.13
CA MET A 487 -12.09 7.71 9.39
C MET A 487 -12.08 9.03 10.19
N PRO A 488 -10.94 9.69 10.47
CA PRO A 488 -10.94 11.01 11.12
C PRO A 488 -11.72 12.06 10.34
N TYR A 489 -11.67 12.01 9.01
CA TYR A 489 -12.45 12.90 8.17
C TYR A 489 -13.95 12.63 8.26
N ALA A 490 -14.38 11.37 8.20
CA ALA A 490 -15.79 11.01 8.35
C ALA A 490 -16.33 11.44 9.73
N LEU A 491 -15.58 11.19 10.80
CA LEU A 491 -15.95 11.59 12.15
C LEU A 491 -16.05 13.11 12.30
N SER A 492 -15.04 13.85 11.82
CA SER A 492 -15.07 15.33 11.85
C SER A 492 -16.22 15.90 11.02
N THR A 493 -16.52 15.29 9.87
CA THR A 493 -17.66 15.66 9.03
C THR A 493 -18.99 15.45 9.75
N ILE A 494 -19.18 14.31 10.41
CA ILE A 494 -20.39 14.03 11.20
C ILE A 494 -20.54 15.08 12.31
N ILE A 495 -19.48 15.36 13.08
CA ILE A 495 -19.51 16.34 14.16
C ILE A 495 -19.86 17.74 13.63
N LEU A 496 -19.21 18.19 12.55
CA LEU A 496 -19.46 19.50 11.95
C LEU A 496 -20.88 19.61 11.38
N CYS A 497 -21.39 18.55 10.73
CA CYS A 497 -22.77 18.48 10.26
C CYS A 497 -23.77 18.57 11.43
N LEU A 498 -23.55 17.85 12.52
CA LEU A 498 -24.40 17.90 13.71
C LEU A 498 -24.38 19.29 14.35
N LEU A 499 -23.21 19.90 14.50
CA LEU A 499 -23.07 21.27 14.99
C LEU A 499 -23.80 22.27 14.09
N GLN A 500 -23.65 22.17 12.77
CA GLN A 500 -24.32 23.05 11.83
C GLN A 500 -25.84 22.87 11.83
N CYS A 501 -26.33 21.64 11.97
CA CYS A 501 -27.74 21.32 12.15
C CYS A 501 -28.28 21.95 13.44
N CYS A 502 -27.56 21.83 14.56
CA CYS A 502 -27.93 22.44 15.84
C CYS A 502 -27.96 23.97 15.76
N VAL A 503 -26.93 24.60 15.19
CA VAL A 503 -26.86 26.06 15.00
C VAL A 503 -27.99 26.53 14.08
N SER A 504 -28.23 25.83 12.97
CA SER A 504 -29.31 26.15 12.04
C SER A 504 -30.69 26.02 12.68
N ALA A 505 -30.91 24.95 13.46
CA ALA A 505 -32.16 24.76 14.20
C ALA A 505 -32.36 25.85 15.26
N TYR A 506 -31.32 26.19 16.01
CA TYR A 506 -31.33 27.28 16.98
C TYR A 506 -31.65 28.62 16.32
N MET A 507 -30.97 28.96 15.23
CA MET A 507 -31.19 30.20 14.49
C MET A 507 -32.60 30.26 13.90
N ARG A 508 -33.12 29.17 13.31
CA ARG A 508 -34.51 29.10 12.84
C ARG A 508 -35.51 29.32 13.95
N ARG A 509 -35.33 28.68 15.12
CA ARG A 509 -36.20 28.89 16.31
C ARG A 509 -36.17 30.34 16.74
N ARG A 510 -34.98 30.94 16.80
CA ARG A 510 -34.79 32.32 17.23
C ARG A 510 -35.38 33.34 16.25
N THR A 511 -35.22 33.14 14.95
CA THR A 511 -35.86 33.98 13.92
C THR A 511 -37.38 33.96 14.08
N ARG A 512 -37.99 32.79 14.31
CA ARG A 512 -39.44 32.69 14.58
C ARG A 512 -39.84 33.49 15.83
N HIS A 513 -39.04 33.48 16.90
CA HIS A 513 -39.31 34.30 18.08
C HIS A 513 -39.26 35.81 17.78
N TYR A 514 -38.29 36.27 16.98
CA TYR A 514 -38.22 37.67 16.57
C TYR A 514 -39.36 38.08 15.64
N GLU A 515 -39.74 37.24 14.69
CA GLU A 515 -40.91 37.48 13.82
C GLU A 515 -42.19 37.62 14.64
N GLN A 516 -42.38 36.74 15.64
CA GLN A 516 -43.51 36.83 16.57
C GLN A 516 -43.46 38.14 17.38
N ALA A 517 -42.31 38.52 17.92
CA ALA A 517 -42.16 39.77 18.68
C ALA A 517 -42.43 41.03 17.81
N VAL A 518 -41.90 41.06 16.58
CA VAL A 518 -42.15 42.14 15.62
C VAL A 518 -43.62 42.21 15.24
N SER A 519 -44.28 41.06 15.04
CA SER A 519 -45.71 41.02 14.74
C SER A 519 -46.56 41.59 15.89
N ARG A 520 -46.18 41.35 17.16
CA ARG A 520 -46.83 41.94 18.34
C ARG A 520 -46.64 43.45 18.38
N LEU A 521 -45.41 43.93 18.23
CA LEU A 521 -45.13 45.37 18.22
C LEU A 521 -45.84 46.12 17.08
N ARG A 522 -45.99 45.49 15.90
CA ARG A 522 -46.76 46.07 14.79
C ARG A 522 -48.25 46.18 15.14
N ARG A 523 -48.82 45.18 15.82
CA ARG A 523 -50.20 45.23 16.34
C ARG A 523 -50.34 46.33 17.38
N ASP A 524 -49.48 46.36 18.39
CA ASP A 524 -49.51 47.37 19.46
C ASP A 524 -49.38 48.79 18.89
N LYS A 525 -48.47 49.00 17.92
CA LYS A 525 -48.33 50.28 17.23
C LYS A 525 -49.60 50.66 16.46
N SER A 526 -50.25 49.70 15.82
CA SER A 526 -51.52 49.94 15.10
C SER A 526 -52.65 50.29 16.06
N ASP A 527 -52.70 49.66 17.24
CA ASP A 527 -53.69 49.94 18.27
C ASP A 527 -53.45 51.30 18.93
N MET A 528 -52.20 51.64 19.24
CA MET A 528 -51.82 52.98 19.72
C MET A 528 -52.18 54.09 18.72
N ARG A 529 -52.06 53.84 17.41
CA ARG A 529 -52.52 54.79 16.38
C ARG A 529 -54.04 54.95 16.38
N ARG A 530 -54.78 53.85 16.58
CA ARG A 530 -56.25 53.87 16.68
C ARG A 530 -56.70 54.62 17.93
N GLU A 531 -56.05 54.41 19.07
CA GLU A 531 -56.36 55.13 20.31
C GLU A 531 -56.04 56.62 20.19
N ASN A 532 -54.88 56.99 19.64
CA ASN A 532 -54.56 58.39 19.37
C ASN A 532 -55.57 59.04 18.41
N ALA A 533 -56.03 58.33 17.37
CA ALA A 533 -57.06 58.84 16.48
C ALA A 533 -58.39 59.06 17.21
N LYS A 534 -58.79 58.13 18.10
CA LYS A 534 -59.98 58.29 18.95
C LYS A 534 -59.86 59.48 19.90
N LEU A 535 -58.70 59.68 20.52
CA LEU A 535 -58.45 60.82 21.40
C LEU A 535 -58.49 62.15 20.65
N LYS A 536 -57.89 62.22 19.45
CA LYS A 536 -58.00 63.40 18.58
C LYS A 536 -59.45 63.73 18.23
N LEU A 537 -60.26 62.72 17.93
CA LEU A 537 -61.69 62.88 17.62
C LEU A 537 -62.48 63.40 18.83
N ARG A 538 -62.15 62.92 20.04
CA ARG A 538 -62.73 63.43 21.29
C ARG A 538 -62.32 64.88 21.56
N LEU A 539 -61.06 65.22 21.34
CA LEU A 539 -60.56 66.59 21.47
C LEU A 539 -61.25 67.54 20.50
N SER A 540 -61.41 67.16 19.22
CA SER A 540 -62.11 68.00 18.25
C SER A 540 -63.59 68.22 18.60
N GLN A 541 -64.27 67.21 19.18
CA GLN A 541 -65.66 67.36 19.63
C GLN A 541 -65.79 68.34 20.81
N ILE A 542 -64.80 68.38 21.71
CA ILE A 542 -64.77 69.34 22.82
C ILE A 542 -64.54 70.76 22.29
N GLU A 543 -63.67 70.91 21.28
CA GLU A 543 -63.32 72.22 20.70
C GLU A 543 -64.47 72.83 19.90
N THR A 544 -65.32 72.03 19.25
CA THR A 544 -66.48 72.52 18.49
C THR A 544 -67.70 72.90 19.34
N GLY A 545 -67.70 72.63 20.64
CA GLY A 545 -68.77 73.06 21.56
C GLY A 545 -70.16 72.46 21.29
N GLU A 546 -70.26 71.41 20.47
CA GLU A 546 -71.52 70.68 20.25
C GLU A 546 -71.77 69.69 21.39
N GLU A 547 -72.71 70.04 22.27
CA GLU A 547 -73.17 69.18 23.34
C GLU A 547 -73.84 67.91 22.73
N PRO A 548 -73.37 66.69 23.08
CA PRO A 548 -73.88 65.48 22.45
C PRO A 548 -75.33 65.21 22.90
N ALA A 549 -76.27 65.34 21.95
CA ALA A 549 -77.68 65.06 22.15
C ALA A 549 -77.94 63.65 22.75
N PRO A 550 -78.91 63.50 23.67
CA PRO A 550 -79.14 62.27 24.42
C PRO A 550 -79.61 61.13 23.50
N ARG A 551 -78.81 60.06 23.45
CA ARG A 551 -79.15 58.83 22.73
C ARG A 551 -80.26 58.05 23.45
N HIS A 552 -81.45 58.04 22.86
CA HIS A 552 -82.52 57.10 23.17
C HIS A 552 -82.06 55.65 22.92
N LYS A 553 -82.11 54.82 23.98
CA LYS A 553 -81.92 53.36 23.89
C LYS A 553 -83.21 52.74 23.35
N ILE A 554 -83.19 52.24 22.11
CA ILE A 554 -84.26 51.40 21.59
C ILE A 554 -83.86 49.93 21.77
N PHE A 555 -84.63 49.24 22.61
CA PHE A 555 -84.65 47.79 22.76
C PHE A 555 -85.12 47.15 21.46
N GLY A 556 -84.34 46.22 20.91
CA GLY A 556 -84.71 45.38 19.78
C GLY A 556 -84.30 43.93 20.06
N ALA A 557 -85.26 43.15 20.55
CA ALA A 557 -85.17 41.69 20.68
C ALA A 557 -85.68 41.01 19.40
N PHE A 558 -85.34 39.71 19.28
CA PHE A 558 -85.81 38.69 18.33
C PHE A 558 -85.03 38.45 17.02
N GLY A 559 -84.63 37.18 16.84
CA GLY A 559 -84.25 36.62 15.53
C GLY A 559 -83.34 35.38 15.57
N ARG A 560 -83.84 34.24 16.08
CA ARG A 560 -83.25 32.88 15.92
C ARG A 560 -83.32 32.41 14.45
N SER A 561 -82.39 31.54 14.03
CA SER A 561 -82.52 30.39 13.07
C SER A 561 -81.33 30.34 12.09
N SER A 562 -80.76 29.23 11.60
CA SER A 562 -80.58 27.79 11.92
C SER A 562 -79.78 27.18 10.74
N ARG A 563 -79.00 26.09 10.98
CA ARG A 563 -78.41 25.11 10.02
C ARG A 563 -77.11 25.51 9.26
N SER A 564 -76.13 24.64 8.97
CA SER A 564 -75.77 23.24 9.33
C SER A 564 -74.26 23.00 9.06
N ILE A 565 -73.48 22.31 9.90
CA ILE A 565 -73.04 20.87 9.93
C ILE A 565 -72.07 20.39 8.79
N ILE A 566 -70.98 19.69 9.23
CA ILE A 566 -70.05 18.72 8.56
C ILE A 566 -68.81 19.36 7.88
N SER A 567 -67.52 19.01 8.09
CA SER A 567 -66.76 17.84 8.61
C SER A 567 -65.41 18.34 9.19
N SER A 568 -64.92 17.92 10.39
CA SER A 568 -64.06 16.74 10.70
C SER A 568 -62.65 16.81 10.06
N LEU A 569 -61.50 16.43 10.64
CA LEU A 569 -61.07 15.85 11.93
C LEU A 569 -59.50 15.85 11.90
N PHE A 570 -58.88 15.50 13.04
CA PHE A 570 -57.43 15.31 13.30
C PHE A 570 -56.62 16.47 13.91
N THR A 571 -56.68 16.50 15.24
CA THR A 571 -55.52 16.76 16.12
C THR A 571 -55.50 15.68 17.20
N PRO A 572 -54.34 15.09 17.57
CA PRO A 572 -54.20 14.41 18.86
C PRO A 572 -53.72 15.38 19.94
N ARG A 573 -54.22 15.13 21.15
CA ARG A 573 -54.09 15.90 22.39
C ARG A 573 -53.41 15.02 23.44
N ARG A 574 -52.51 15.59 24.24
CA ARG A 574 -52.36 15.50 25.73
C ARG A 574 -50.91 15.20 26.17
N ALA A 575 -50.44 15.55 27.37
CA ALA A 575 -50.83 16.46 28.44
C ALA A 575 -49.66 16.51 29.44
N HIS A 576 -49.67 17.52 30.30
CA HIS A 576 -48.71 17.81 31.38
C HIS A 576 -48.86 16.92 32.64
N THR A 577 -47.71 16.43 33.16
CA THR A 577 -47.12 16.45 34.56
C THR A 577 -48.02 16.28 35.81
N PRO A 578 -47.55 15.69 36.95
CA PRO A 578 -46.66 16.40 37.91
C PRO A 578 -45.71 15.59 38.86
N ASN A 579 -44.65 16.29 39.31
CA ASN A 579 -43.92 16.38 40.61
C ASN A 579 -43.45 15.16 41.48
N ALA A 580 -42.11 15.08 41.62
CA ALA A 580 -41.23 15.20 42.82
C ALA A 580 -41.25 14.25 44.06
N SER A 581 -40.08 13.59 44.27
CA SER A 581 -39.28 13.32 45.52
C SER A 581 -39.72 12.27 46.58
N PRO A 582 -38.83 11.78 47.49
CA PRO A 582 -37.44 11.30 47.37
C PRO A 582 -37.10 9.99 48.17
N SER A 583 -35.86 9.49 48.00
CA SER A 583 -35.06 8.60 48.89
C SER A 583 -35.37 7.10 49.04
N LYS A 584 -34.38 6.24 48.76
CA LYS A 584 -33.71 5.34 49.72
C LYS A 584 -32.55 4.57 49.06
N GLN A 585 -31.39 4.64 49.70
CA GLN A 585 -30.25 3.73 49.54
C GLN A 585 -30.55 2.41 50.28
N GLU A 586 -30.09 1.27 49.75
CA GLU A 586 -29.35 0.22 50.48
C GLU A 586 -28.84 -0.87 49.49
N PRO A 587 -27.84 -1.68 49.90
CA PRO A 587 -26.81 -2.23 49.01
C PRO A 587 -27.12 -3.65 48.53
N VAL A 588 -26.50 -4.07 47.42
CA VAL A 588 -26.44 -5.48 47.03
C VAL A 588 -24.99 -5.88 46.81
N ALA A 589 -24.67 -7.01 47.43
CA ALA A 589 -23.37 -7.60 47.61
C ALA A 589 -22.76 -8.17 46.32
N SER A 590 -21.45 -8.12 46.30
CA SER A 590 -20.53 -8.90 45.46
C SER A 590 -20.71 -10.40 45.66
N THR A 591 -20.82 -11.15 44.57
CA THR A 591 -20.50 -12.59 44.49
C THR A 591 -19.59 -12.84 43.28
N PRO A 592 -18.71 -13.86 43.36
CA PRO A 592 -17.51 -13.97 42.53
C PRO A 592 -17.77 -14.55 41.14
N LEU A 593 -16.88 -14.20 40.21
CA LEU A 593 -16.72 -14.85 38.90
C LEU A 593 -16.33 -16.32 39.10
N ASP A 594 -17.18 -17.23 38.66
CA ASP A 594 -16.79 -18.59 38.27
C ASP A 594 -16.71 -18.65 36.73
N SER A 595 -15.60 -19.18 36.22
CA SER A 595 -15.33 -19.40 34.80
C SER A 595 -16.35 -20.36 34.16
N PRO A 596 -16.89 -20.06 32.96
CA PRO A 596 -17.63 -21.04 32.20
C PRO A 596 -16.65 -21.83 31.31
N THR A 597 -16.37 -23.08 31.69
CA THR A 597 -16.01 -24.11 30.71
C THR A 597 -17.27 -24.44 29.93
N GLY A 598 -17.52 -23.69 28.85
CA GLY A 598 -18.62 -23.92 27.93
C GLY A 598 -18.31 -25.09 27.02
N GLU A 599 -18.97 -26.21 27.27
CA GLU A 599 -19.18 -27.27 26.28
C GLU A 599 -20.02 -26.66 25.15
N VAL A 600 -19.46 -26.60 23.94
CA VAL A 600 -20.13 -26.00 22.77
C VAL A 600 -21.22 -26.97 22.32
N ASP A 601 -22.48 -26.56 22.48
CA ASP A 601 -23.63 -27.32 22.00
C ASP A 601 -23.52 -27.55 20.49
N ALA A 602 -23.81 -28.78 20.04
CA ALA A 602 -23.70 -29.19 18.64
C ALA A 602 -24.50 -28.30 17.66
N GLU A 603 -25.52 -27.60 18.16
CA GLU A 603 -26.33 -26.65 17.41
C GLU A 603 -25.55 -25.36 17.03
N ASP A 604 -24.59 -24.93 17.87
CA ASP A 604 -23.72 -23.79 17.57
C ASP A 604 -22.61 -24.19 16.58
N LEU A 605 -22.17 -25.45 16.60
CA LEU A 605 -21.22 -25.98 15.60
C LEU A 605 -21.85 -26.03 14.19
N GLU A 606 -23.14 -26.36 14.10
CA GLU A 606 -23.90 -26.39 12.84
C GLU A 606 -24.19 -24.96 12.31
N ARG A 607 -24.44 -23.99 13.20
CA ARG A 607 -24.50 -22.57 12.79
C ARG A 607 -23.17 -22.04 12.30
N MET A 608 -22.06 -22.42 12.93
CA MET A 608 -20.73 -22.01 12.48
C MET A 608 -20.34 -22.66 11.14
N SER A 609 -20.79 -23.88 10.85
CA SER A 609 -20.54 -24.52 9.54
C SER A 609 -21.30 -23.82 8.41
N MET A 610 -22.57 -23.43 8.62
CA MET A 610 -23.35 -22.64 7.66
C MET A 610 -22.75 -21.25 7.39
N VAL A 611 -22.18 -20.61 8.41
CA VAL A 611 -21.47 -19.33 8.24
C VAL A 611 -20.18 -19.54 7.43
N ARG A 612 -19.45 -20.63 7.66
CA ARG A 612 -18.22 -20.97 6.92
C ARG A 612 -18.50 -21.26 5.44
N GLU A 613 -19.60 -21.95 5.14
CA GLU A 613 -20.03 -22.25 3.78
C GLU A 613 -20.50 -20.99 3.03
N SER A 614 -21.24 -20.10 3.72
CA SER A 614 -21.67 -18.80 3.17
C SER A 614 -20.49 -17.85 2.92
N VAL A 615 -19.48 -17.83 3.78
CA VAL A 615 -18.24 -17.06 3.58
C VAL A 615 -17.41 -17.64 2.44
N SER A 616 -17.32 -18.97 2.32
CA SER A 616 -16.63 -19.64 1.20
C SER A 616 -17.30 -19.33 -0.14
N GLU A 617 -18.63 -19.37 -0.21
CA GLU A 617 -19.39 -19.03 -1.42
C GLU A 617 -19.27 -17.55 -1.79
N ALA A 618 -19.26 -16.65 -0.80
CA ALA A 618 -18.99 -15.22 -1.03
C ALA A 618 -17.57 -14.97 -1.57
N HIS A 619 -16.57 -15.71 -1.09
CA HIS A 619 -15.19 -15.62 -1.56
C HIS A 619 -15.04 -16.15 -3.01
N ALA A 620 -15.70 -17.27 -3.34
CA ALA A 620 -15.72 -17.81 -4.70
C ALA A 620 -16.39 -16.87 -5.71
N ARG A 621 -17.48 -16.18 -5.31
CA ARG A 621 -18.16 -15.17 -6.14
C ARG A 621 -17.33 -13.89 -6.32
N PHE A 622 -16.54 -13.51 -5.33
CA PHE A 622 -15.65 -12.34 -5.45
C PHE A 622 -14.44 -12.64 -6.33
N SER A 623 -13.88 -13.86 -6.22
CA SER A 623 -12.75 -14.31 -7.05
C SER A 623 -13.12 -14.41 -8.54
N THR A 624 -14.29 -14.96 -8.86
CA THR A 624 -14.81 -15.01 -10.24
C THR A 624 -15.11 -13.62 -10.82
N ALA A 625 -15.64 -12.69 -10.01
CA ALA A 625 -15.85 -11.31 -10.45
C ALA A 625 -14.54 -10.54 -10.70
N SER A 626 -13.47 -10.86 -9.96
CA SER A 626 -12.14 -10.26 -10.16
C SER A 626 -11.49 -10.76 -11.46
N GLN A 627 -11.59 -12.06 -11.76
CA GLN A 627 -11.09 -12.63 -13.01
C GLN A 627 -11.81 -12.06 -14.25
N ASP A 628 -13.11 -11.81 -14.18
CA ASP A 628 -13.89 -11.18 -15.26
C ASP A 628 -13.50 -9.70 -15.53
N VAL A 629 -13.03 -8.98 -14.50
CA VAL A 629 -12.52 -7.60 -14.65
C VAL A 629 -11.13 -7.60 -15.27
N SER A 630 -10.27 -8.56 -14.92
CA SER A 630 -8.94 -8.70 -15.51
C SER A 630 -9.00 -9.16 -16.98
N ALA A 631 -9.90 -10.08 -17.33
CA ALA A 631 -10.12 -10.51 -18.71
C ALA A 631 -10.67 -9.40 -19.63
N ARG A 632 -11.37 -8.39 -19.06
CA ARG A 632 -11.87 -7.21 -19.79
C ARG A 632 -10.84 -6.09 -19.95
N SER A 633 -9.76 -6.06 -19.17
CA SER A 633 -8.70 -5.06 -19.33
C SER A 633 -7.75 -5.41 -20.48
N SER A 634 -7.56 -6.70 -20.78
CA SER A 634 -6.64 -7.16 -21.84
C SER A 634 -7.17 -6.99 -23.27
N THR A 635 -8.46 -6.66 -23.46
CA THR A 635 -9.07 -6.51 -24.80
C THR A 635 -9.06 -5.09 -25.36
N ARG A 636 -8.37 -4.12 -24.74
CA ARG A 636 -8.32 -2.73 -25.24
C ARG A 636 -7.23 -2.54 -26.29
N ARG A 637 -7.61 -2.78 -27.55
CA ARG A 637 -6.82 -2.54 -28.78
C ARG A 637 -6.08 -1.18 -28.78
N SER A 638 -4.78 -1.24 -29.05
CA SER A 638 -3.94 -0.16 -29.55
C SER A 638 -4.58 0.55 -30.75
N PHE A 639 -4.85 1.84 -30.59
CA PHE A 639 -5.16 2.77 -31.68
C PHE A 639 -3.99 3.76 -31.77
N SER A 640 -2.95 3.39 -32.55
CA SER A 640 -1.86 4.28 -32.92
C SER A 640 -1.98 4.59 -34.41
N GLY A 641 -2.30 5.84 -34.73
CA GLY A 641 -2.47 6.27 -36.11
C GLY A 641 -2.87 7.74 -36.23
N MET A 642 -1.94 8.65 -35.93
CA MET A 642 -1.96 10.00 -36.48
C MET A 642 -0.54 10.45 -36.87
N PRO A 643 -0.38 11.09 -38.05
CA PRO A 643 0.93 11.44 -38.60
C PRO A 643 1.48 12.72 -37.96
N SER A 644 2.76 12.68 -37.58
CA SER A 644 3.52 13.85 -37.15
C SER A 644 3.85 14.74 -38.35
N SER A 645 3.52 16.02 -38.25
CA SER A 645 3.91 17.07 -39.17
C SER A 645 5.39 17.40 -39.03
N ASP A 646 6.14 17.18 -40.10
CA ASP A 646 7.49 17.69 -40.32
C ASP A 646 7.51 19.23 -40.40
N SER A 647 8.33 19.85 -39.57
CA SER A 647 8.84 21.20 -39.81
C SER A 647 10.37 21.14 -39.82
N GLY A 648 10.91 21.07 -41.04
CA GLY A 648 12.35 21.04 -41.29
C GLY A 648 13.05 22.34 -40.92
N LEU A 649 14.25 22.19 -40.36
CA LEU A 649 15.26 23.24 -40.35
C LEU A 649 16.51 22.73 -41.07
N ARG A 650 16.83 23.47 -42.12
CA ARG A 650 17.83 23.24 -43.15
C ARG A 650 19.17 23.80 -42.66
N VAL A 651 20.23 23.00 -42.65
CA VAL A 651 21.62 23.49 -42.61
C VAL A 651 22.40 22.77 -43.71
N ASP A 652 22.81 23.56 -44.70
CA ASP A 652 23.62 23.14 -45.84
C ASP A 652 25.06 22.82 -45.41
N GLY A 653 25.66 21.79 -46.01
CA GLY A 653 27.05 21.43 -45.78
C GLY A 653 27.54 20.24 -46.63
N THR A 654 27.59 20.40 -47.95
CA THR A 654 28.43 19.58 -48.86
C THR A 654 29.83 20.21 -48.97
N PRO A 655 30.95 19.47 -49.25
CA PRO A 655 31.03 18.60 -50.43
C PRO A 655 31.98 17.36 -50.45
N ARG A 656 31.66 16.48 -51.42
CA ARG A 656 32.51 15.56 -52.25
C ARG A 656 33.26 14.43 -51.52
N GLY A 657 33.31 13.18 -51.99
CA GLY A 657 32.90 12.43 -53.21
C GLY A 657 33.32 10.96 -52.96
N GLY A 658 33.02 9.93 -53.73
CA GLY A 658 32.30 9.68 -54.98
C GLY A 658 32.16 8.15 -55.18
N SER A 659 31.48 7.75 -56.27
CA SER A 659 31.58 6.48 -57.04
C SER A 659 31.53 5.15 -56.26
N ASP A 660 30.69 4.14 -56.51
CA ASP A 660 29.92 3.75 -57.69
C ASP A 660 28.78 2.80 -57.26
N SER A 661 27.62 2.91 -57.92
CA SER A 661 26.65 1.81 -58.11
C SER A 661 26.91 1.18 -59.50
N PRO A 662 26.51 -0.08 -59.77
CA PRO A 662 25.12 -0.40 -60.17
C PRO A 662 24.70 -1.82 -59.65
N ALA A 663 23.49 -2.38 -59.76
CA ALA A 663 22.24 -2.06 -60.44
C ALA A 663 21.14 -3.00 -59.89
N LEU A 664 19.90 -2.50 -59.88
CA LEU A 664 18.65 -3.16 -60.27
C LEU A 664 18.39 -4.63 -59.90
N GLN A 665 17.33 -4.86 -59.11
CA GLN A 665 16.12 -5.49 -59.67
C GLN A 665 14.87 -5.11 -58.87
N ALA A 666 13.83 -4.76 -59.63
CA ALA A 666 12.50 -4.41 -59.19
C ALA A 666 11.58 -5.63 -59.29
N ILE A 667 10.66 -5.82 -58.34
CA ILE A 667 9.37 -6.49 -58.55
C ILE A 667 8.30 -5.71 -57.78
N ALA A 668 7.16 -5.53 -58.43
CA ALA A 668 6.04 -4.68 -58.08
C ALA A 668 4.80 -5.52 -57.65
N ILE A 669 4.01 -4.94 -56.73
CA ILE A 669 2.52 -4.92 -56.62
C ILE A 669 1.76 -6.27 -56.54
N ASP A 670 1.04 -6.52 -55.43
CA ASP A 670 -0.44 -6.61 -55.36
C ASP A 670 -0.90 -6.78 -53.88
N ALA A 671 -1.69 -5.86 -53.32
CA ALA A 671 -3.15 -5.85 -53.24
C ALA A 671 -3.76 -6.77 -52.15
N SER A 672 -4.27 -6.13 -51.09
CA SER A 672 -5.27 -6.68 -50.17
C SER A 672 -6.57 -7.03 -50.93
N PRO A 673 -7.37 -8.00 -50.45
CA PRO A 673 -8.45 -7.71 -49.49
C PRO A 673 -8.46 -8.76 -48.34
N TRP A 674 -9.07 -8.54 -47.17
CA TRP A 674 -10.48 -8.85 -46.91
C TRP A 674 -10.92 -8.31 -45.54
N LEU A 675 -12.13 -7.75 -45.55
CA LEU A 675 -13.01 -7.41 -44.43
C LEU A 675 -14.01 -8.56 -44.27
N ALA A 676 -14.19 -9.12 -43.07
CA ALA A 676 -15.47 -9.64 -42.55
C ALA A 676 -15.31 -10.20 -41.13
N LYS A 677 -16.19 -9.73 -40.21
CA LYS A 677 -16.89 -10.42 -39.09
C LYS A 677 -16.10 -11.45 -38.26
N ASP A 678 -16.03 -11.37 -36.94
CA ASP A 678 -17.03 -11.01 -35.91
C ASP A 678 -16.43 -10.20 -34.75
#